data_AF-A0A9E3NRE8-F1
#
_entry.id   AF-A0A9E3NRE8-F1
#
_cell.length_a   1.000
_cell.length_b   1.000
_cell.length_c   1.000
_cell.angle_alpha   90.00
_cell.angle_beta   90.00
_cell.angle_gamma   90.00
#
_symmetry.space_group_name_H-M   'P 1'
#
loop_
_entity.id
_entity.type
_entity.pdbx_description
1 polymer ?
#
loop_
_entity_poly.entity_id
_entity_poly.type
_entity_poly.pdbx_seq_one_letter_code
_entity_poly.pdbx_strand_id
1 'polypeptide(L)'
;MGSLDVAFAGCAAVAAACELGDARALRLVVQAGAVDVAIESDGRALPAKMHEGAHVVDVPRDATAIVVRARAAGKPARFTLAIAPARRLAWLEDAKAARAKGDLPRARELASPRADAGPAEERAAARGLLARIALAEGRADDAFPLFRAAIAAHRGAGRISDAIDDSFALAFALHQRSHRYGEARAALDDVTPLLPRYPEGRAREPYYRGILASETGDRRAALTLLREAEARARALGMGRLERNARAALALEMQVLGRARASIDVLRALERDPEVKGCERVEVSNDLGWAALLANEAAGERAYDARSPLERAASVDACADAYLKSFALANLARLALTEGDHERARRSLASARAAVTEPRGTERLAWLDLEAHLLLHEKKPAAALARFDEELALARAAVLLEPEWSALVGRAEAFEALGRKPEAASTLLAAEALVDRAMLVVPLGEGRGAFVADRSRSARAAIDLLVELGRAGEAAMVARRSRARVLASVERSLRIERLGAEARARWEAAVRSYRAEREALDADAAGDWKLAADALAKKGEARRERERAIRAALEQAMAVLSSGAPDVEPEARVANGDLDLSIHPTRKGWVALAASEDRVTAHRVPAPGASAAELAAALLDPVAARLSASRRVRVRAYGAWRNVDVHALPWGGSALVDHVAVDYPLGLATRPSTIERERRAVVIGDPTGDLPRARGEAVSVARALEGRMPAKLLVGGDATSRAVTEQIARAAMLHYAGHGVYAGLEGWESALPLAEGGRLAIGDLLALTPAPRRVVLSGCEAARSDGEAEGLGLAQALVAAGADEVLAPIRPVSDAIAGKLAEALYAGAAGDAAIDLGDAGALARAAREALRRLRASDAAGDWAAFRVLAR
;
A
#
# COMPACT_ATOMS: atom_id res chain seq x y z
N MET A 1 18.03 42.22 3.64
CA MET A 1 17.55 41.40 2.52
C MET A 1 17.54 39.95 2.99
N GLY A 2 16.41 39.25 2.91
CA GLY A 2 16.31 37.86 3.37
C GLY A 2 17.06 36.88 2.45
N SER A 3 17.33 35.67 2.96
CA SER A 3 17.81 34.57 2.12
C SER A 3 16.64 33.98 1.33
N LEU A 4 16.85 33.69 0.05
CA LEU A 4 15.89 32.98 -0.80
C LEU A 4 16.40 31.54 -1.01
N ASP A 5 15.54 30.54 -0.84
CA ASP A 5 15.88 29.17 -1.21
C ASP A 5 15.59 28.94 -2.71
N VAL A 6 16.62 28.50 -3.44
CA VAL A 6 16.54 28.20 -4.88
C VAL A 6 17.25 26.88 -5.14
N ALA A 7 16.51 25.91 -5.64
CA ALA A 7 17.07 24.67 -6.16
C ALA A 7 17.49 24.87 -7.62
N PHE A 8 18.61 24.29 -8.05
CA PHE A 8 19.12 24.44 -9.41
C PHE A 8 19.58 23.11 -10.01
N ALA A 9 19.49 23.00 -11.34
CA ALA A 9 20.02 21.88 -12.12
C ALA A 9 20.64 22.38 -13.44
N GLY A 10 21.57 21.60 -13.99
CA GLY A 10 22.26 21.92 -15.25
C GLY A 10 23.76 22.19 -15.12
N CYS A 11 24.32 22.01 -13.92
CA CYS A 11 25.76 22.07 -13.72
C CYS A 11 26.40 20.78 -14.26
N ALA A 12 27.48 20.91 -15.02
CA ALA A 12 28.33 19.77 -15.35
C ALA A 12 29.05 19.24 -14.10
N ALA A 13 29.34 20.13 -13.16
CA ALA A 13 29.81 19.79 -11.83
C ALA A 13 29.51 20.89 -10.80
N VAL A 14 29.50 20.52 -9.53
CA VAL A 14 29.39 21.45 -8.40
C VAL A 14 30.62 21.30 -7.52
N ALA A 15 31.40 22.38 -7.44
CA ALA A 15 32.56 22.52 -6.56
C ALA A 15 32.38 23.76 -5.68
N ALA A 16 33.31 24.73 -5.73
CA ALA A 16 33.09 26.06 -5.15
C ALA A 16 32.06 26.89 -5.94
N ALA A 17 31.79 26.51 -7.19
CA ALA A 17 30.82 27.11 -8.11
C ALA A 17 30.06 26.02 -8.88
N CYS A 18 28.97 26.40 -9.55
CA CYS A 18 28.34 25.60 -10.59
C CYS A 18 29.19 25.71 -11.87
N GLU A 19 29.84 24.61 -12.24
CA GLU A 19 30.61 24.51 -13.46
C GLU A 19 29.67 24.19 -14.64
N LEU A 20 29.60 25.07 -15.63
CA LEU A 20 28.75 24.89 -16.81
C LEU A 20 29.54 24.35 -18.00
N GLY A 21 29.00 23.30 -18.62
CA GLY A 21 29.45 22.78 -19.92
C GLY A 21 28.91 23.60 -21.09
N ASP A 22 28.98 23.03 -22.30
CA ASP A 22 28.67 23.74 -23.55
C ASP A 22 27.20 24.19 -23.69
N ALA A 23 26.26 23.44 -23.09
CA ALA A 23 24.83 23.76 -23.16
C ALA A 23 24.45 25.05 -22.40
N ARG A 24 25.21 25.41 -21.36
CA ARG A 24 25.03 26.62 -20.52
C ARG A 24 23.59 26.97 -20.12
N ALA A 25 22.70 25.99 -19.97
CA ALA A 25 21.34 26.21 -19.53
C ALA A 25 21.19 25.82 -18.05
N LEU A 26 20.53 26.66 -17.26
CA LEU A 26 20.19 26.38 -15.87
C LEU A 26 18.68 26.33 -15.69
N ARG A 27 18.23 25.35 -14.90
CA ARG A 27 16.86 25.28 -14.40
C ARG A 27 16.85 25.69 -12.94
N LEU A 28 16.01 26.66 -12.59
CA LEU A 28 15.95 27.29 -11.27
C LEU A 28 14.53 27.14 -10.69
N VAL A 29 14.41 26.43 -9.58
CA VAL A 29 13.17 26.24 -8.83
C VAL A 29 13.21 27.14 -7.61
N VAL A 30 12.37 28.18 -7.62
CA VAL A 30 12.30 29.17 -6.53
C VAL A 30 11.30 28.71 -5.48
N GLN A 31 11.59 28.98 -4.21
CA GLN A 31 10.72 28.67 -3.07
C GLN A 31 9.24 29.00 -3.33
N ALA A 32 8.35 28.07 -2.95
CA ALA A 32 6.91 28.26 -3.06
C ALA A 32 6.42 29.50 -2.30
N GLY A 33 5.53 30.28 -2.94
CA GLY A 33 4.99 31.54 -2.39
C GLY A 33 5.88 32.77 -2.61
N ALA A 34 7.05 32.63 -3.25
CA ALA A 34 7.82 33.76 -3.73
C ALA A 34 7.13 34.43 -4.93
N VAL A 35 7.08 35.76 -4.94
CA VAL A 35 6.53 36.59 -6.03
C VAL A 35 7.59 37.57 -6.54
N ASP A 36 7.34 38.22 -7.68
CA ASP A 36 8.25 39.18 -8.31
C ASP A 36 9.66 38.62 -8.58
N VAL A 37 9.74 37.40 -9.13
CA VAL A 37 11.01 36.74 -9.41
C VAL A 37 11.76 37.42 -10.56
N ALA A 38 12.95 37.92 -10.28
CA ALA A 38 13.89 38.46 -11.25
C ALA A 38 15.21 37.67 -11.21
N ILE A 39 15.76 37.37 -12.38
CA ILE A 39 17.00 36.60 -12.54
C ILE A 39 18.01 37.45 -13.29
N GLU A 40 19.20 37.60 -12.73
CA GLU A 40 20.24 38.48 -13.22
C GLU A 40 21.59 37.74 -13.30
N SER A 41 22.43 38.07 -14.27
CA SER A 41 23.85 37.71 -14.29
C SER A 41 24.66 39.00 -14.26
N ASP A 42 25.57 39.13 -13.29
CA ASP A 42 26.53 40.25 -13.23
C ASP A 42 25.88 41.64 -13.42
N GLY A 43 24.67 41.82 -12.88
CA GLY A 43 23.88 43.06 -12.94
C GLY A 43 22.99 43.24 -14.18
N ARG A 44 22.96 42.26 -15.12
CA ARG A 44 22.10 42.25 -16.30
C ARG A 44 20.94 41.27 -16.11
N ALA A 45 19.71 41.70 -16.40
CA ALA A 45 18.55 40.81 -16.38
C ALA A 45 18.68 39.70 -17.44
N LEU A 46 18.37 38.46 -17.06
CA LEU A 46 18.34 37.31 -17.96
C LEU A 46 16.90 36.96 -18.31
N PRO A 47 16.59 36.70 -19.60
CA PRO A 47 15.28 36.17 -19.96
C PRO A 47 15.13 34.76 -19.38
N ALA A 48 14.03 34.53 -18.68
CA ALA A 48 13.70 33.24 -18.09
C ALA A 48 12.39 32.71 -18.68
N LYS A 49 12.40 31.47 -19.16
CA LYS A 49 11.20 30.79 -19.62
C LYS A 49 10.64 29.95 -18.48
N MET A 50 9.34 30.08 -18.22
CA MET A 50 8.66 29.18 -17.29
C MET A 50 8.37 27.85 -17.98
N HIS A 51 8.84 26.76 -17.39
CA HIS A 51 8.55 25.40 -17.86
C HIS A 51 8.32 24.49 -16.66
N GLU A 52 7.10 23.96 -16.51
CA GLU A 52 6.71 23.06 -15.41
C GLU A 52 7.12 23.59 -14.02
N GLY A 53 6.78 24.86 -13.74
CA GLY A 53 7.02 25.47 -12.43
C GLY A 53 8.47 25.90 -12.14
N ALA A 54 9.40 25.75 -13.08
CA ALA A 54 10.77 26.26 -12.94
C ALA A 54 11.11 27.33 -13.98
N HIS A 55 12.06 28.20 -13.63
CA HIS A 55 12.67 29.17 -14.53
C HIS A 55 13.84 28.53 -15.27
N VAL A 56 13.77 28.45 -16.59
CA VAL A 56 14.86 28.00 -17.45
C VAL A 56 15.56 29.22 -18.04
N VAL A 57 16.88 29.33 -17.80
CA VAL A 57 17.72 30.45 -18.24
C VAL A 57 18.93 29.98 -19.00
N ASP A 58 19.22 30.64 -20.12
CA ASP A 58 20.48 30.49 -20.84
C ASP A 58 21.54 31.42 -20.23
N VAL A 59 22.66 30.85 -19.80
CA VAL A 59 23.70 31.55 -19.05
C VAL A 59 24.79 32.09 -19.99
N PRO A 60 25.01 33.41 -20.06
CA PRO A 60 26.05 34.02 -20.89
C PRO A 60 27.44 33.43 -20.62
N ARG A 61 28.32 33.39 -21.62
CA ARG A 61 29.67 32.78 -21.48
C ARG A 61 30.57 33.51 -20.47
N ASP A 62 30.39 34.81 -20.35
CA ASP A 62 31.09 35.71 -19.43
C ASP A 62 30.47 35.74 -18.02
N ALA A 63 29.37 35.01 -17.79
CA ALA A 63 28.69 34.99 -16.52
C ALA A 63 29.55 34.44 -15.38
N THR A 64 29.69 35.19 -14.30
CA THR A 64 30.43 34.76 -13.09
C THR A 64 29.52 34.42 -11.91
N ALA A 65 28.28 34.94 -11.93
CA ALA A 65 27.28 34.60 -10.94
C ALA A 65 25.86 34.79 -11.47
N ILE A 66 24.94 33.91 -11.06
CA ILE A 66 23.49 34.07 -11.21
C ILE A 66 22.91 34.57 -9.90
N VAL A 67 22.11 35.63 -9.97
CA VAL A 67 21.42 36.23 -8.84
C VAL A 67 19.91 36.10 -9.06
N VAL A 68 19.22 35.49 -8.11
CA VAL A 68 17.75 35.44 -8.11
C VAL A 68 17.23 36.37 -7.02
N ARG A 69 16.36 37.31 -7.38
CA ARG A 69 15.69 38.23 -6.46
C ARG A 69 14.20 37.92 -6.48
N ALA A 70 13.57 37.93 -5.32
CA ALA A 70 12.12 37.74 -5.20
C ALA A 70 11.60 38.40 -3.92
N ARG A 71 10.28 38.47 -3.74
CA ARG A 71 9.63 38.74 -2.46
C ARG A 71 9.12 37.44 -1.86
N ALA A 72 9.64 37.05 -0.70
CA ALA A 72 9.20 35.89 0.07
C ALA A 72 8.57 36.37 1.39
N ALA A 73 7.34 35.93 1.68
CA ALA A 73 6.56 36.40 2.84
C ALA A 73 6.50 37.95 2.95
N GLY A 74 6.31 38.62 1.79
CA GLY A 74 6.23 40.09 1.69
C GLY A 74 7.58 40.84 1.81
N LYS A 75 8.69 40.15 2.10
CA LYS A 75 10.02 40.76 2.27
C LYS A 75 10.95 40.49 1.08
N PRO A 76 11.80 41.45 0.66
CA PRO A 76 12.81 41.20 -0.37
C PRO A 76 13.83 40.14 0.06
N ALA A 77 14.02 39.13 -0.79
CA ALA A 77 14.94 38.02 -0.61
C ALA A 77 15.84 37.83 -1.84
N ARG A 78 17.03 37.27 -1.62
CA ARG A 78 18.03 37.03 -2.67
C ARG A 78 18.71 35.68 -2.52
N PHE A 79 19.00 35.05 -3.64
CA PHE A 79 19.88 33.90 -3.80
C PHE A 79 21.02 34.26 -4.78
N THR A 80 22.21 33.66 -4.61
CA THR A 80 23.34 33.87 -5.52
C THR A 80 24.10 32.57 -5.72
N LEU A 81 24.33 32.22 -6.98
CA LEU A 81 25.05 31.03 -7.43
C LEU A 81 26.28 31.46 -8.22
N ALA A 82 27.48 31.10 -7.75
CA ALA A 82 28.71 31.31 -8.51
C ALA A 82 28.73 30.39 -9.73
N ILE A 83 29.20 30.90 -10.88
CA ILE A 83 29.31 30.19 -12.15
C ILE A 83 30.77 30.13 -12.58
N ALA A 84 31.19 28.95 -13.05
CA ALA A 84 32.50 28.74 -13.64
C ALA A 84 32.38 27.92 -14.95
N PRO A 85 33.33 28.00 -15.89
CA PRO A 85 33.39 27.07 -17.01
C PRO A 85 33.84 25.68 -16.54
N ALA A 86 33.17 24.63 -16.99
CA ALA A 86 33.59 23.26 -16.71
C ALA A 86 34.85 22.89 -17.51
N ARG A 87 35.81 22.21 -16.86
CA ARG A 87 36.99 21.68 -17.54
C ARG A 87 36.61 20.49 -18.42
N ARG A 88 36.81 20.60 -19.72
CA ARG A 88 36.56 19.50 -20.67
C ARG A 88 37.71 18.49 -20.65
N LEU A 89 37.41 17.25 -20.29
CA LEU A 89 38.33 16.10 -20.37
C LEU A 89 37.96 15.24 -21.59
N ALA A 90 38.56 15.51 -22.75
CA ALA A 90 38.20 14.82 -24.01
C ALA A 90 38.30 13.29 -23.89
N TRP A 91 39.38 12.77 -23.29
CA TRP A 91 39.57 11.34 -23.07
C TRP A 91 38.45 10.70 -22.23
N LEU A 92 37.89 11.45 -21.26
CA LEU A 92 36.86 10.95 -20.37
C LEU A 92 35.51 10.86 -21.09
N GLU A 93 35.21 11.81 -21.96
CA GLU A 93 34.00 11.77 -22.80
C GLU A 93 34.09 10.63 -23.82
N ASP A 94 35.24 10.42 -24.46
CA ASP A 94 35.47 9.30 -25.36
C ASP A 94 35.36 7.95 -24.62
N ALA A 95 35.91 7.85 -23.42
CA ALA A 95 35.84 6.64 -22.60
C ALA A 95 34.42 6.36 -22.09
N LYS A 96 33.67 7.39 -21.68
CA LYS A 96 32.24 7.27 -21.34
C LYS A 96 31.41 6.82 -22.55
N ALA A 97 31.69 7.36 -23.73
CA ALA A 97 31.02 6.99 -24.97
C ALA A 97 31.32 5.54 -25.39
N ALA A 98 32.58 5.10 -25.28
CA ALA A 98 32.98 3.71 -25.51
C ALA A 98 32.22 2.77 -24.54
N ARG A 99 32.21 3.08 -23.24
CA ARG A 99 31.46 2.32 -22.23
C ARG A 99 29.96 2.27 -22.54
N ALA A 100 29.36 3.39 -22.93
CA ALA A 100 27.94 3.46 -23.27
C ALA A 100 27.57 2.59 -24.49
N LYS A 101 28.53 2.32 -25.38
CA LYS A 101 28.38 1.40 -26.52
C LYS A 101 28.72 -0.06 -26.17
N GLY A 102 29.11 -0.36 -24.93
CA GLY A 102 29.54 -1.69 -24.51
C GLY A 102 31.01 -2.03 -24.83
N ASP A 103 31.78 -1.10 -25.39
CA ASP A 103 33.22 -1.29 -25.66
C ASP A 103 34.04 -1.03 -24.39
N LEU A 104 33.92 -1.95 -23.44
CA LEU A 104 34.60 -1.90 -22.15
C LEU A 104 36.14 -1.95 -22.29
N PRO A 105 36.74 -2.76 -23.19
CA PRO A 105 38.17 -2.75 -23.44
C PRO A 105 38.70 -1.38 -23.86
N ARG A 106 38.04 -0.71 -24.81
CA ARG A 106 38.45 0.64 -25.25
C ARG A 106 38.28 1.67 -24.14
N ALA A 107 37.18 1.63 -23.40
CA ALA A 107 36.97 2.53 -22.27
C ALA A 107 38.07 2.38 -21.20
N ARG A 108 38.51 1.15 -20.95
CA ARG A 108 39.60 0.84 -20.02
C ARG A 108 40.95 1.33 -20.54
N GLU A 109 41.27 1.09 -21.81
CA GLU A 109 42.49 1.57 -22.47
C GLU A 109 42.67 3.08 -22.30
N LEU A 110 41.58 3.84 -22.46
CA LEU A 110 41.58 5.30 -22.31
C LEU A 110 41.74 5.75 -20.85
N ALA A 111 41.20 4.99 -19.89
CA ALA A 111 41.15 5.38 -18.47
C ALA A 111 42.39 4.95 -17.65
N SER A 112 42.92 3.74 -17.87
CA SER A 112 43.98 3.17 -17.03
C SER A 112 45.23 4.05 -16.91
N PRO A 113 45.81 4.61 -18.01
CA PRO A 113 47.00 5.46 -17.89
C PRO A 113 46.78 6.70 -17.03
N ARG A 114 45.54 7.20 -16.97
CA ARG A 114 45.16 8.38 -16.20
C ARG A 114 44.98 8.07 -14.73
N ALA A 115 44.54 6.87 -14.38
CA ALA A 115 44.40 6.43 -12.99
C ALA A 115 45.75 6.28 -12.27
N ASP A 116 46.79 5.89 -13.02
CA ASP A 116 48.14 5.64 -12.49
C ASP A 116 48.99 6.91 -12.44
N ALA A 117 49.03 7.67 -13.54
CA ALA A 117 50.00 8.77 -13.72
C ALA A 117 49.36 10.13 -14.06
N GLY A 118 48.03 10.24 -14.11
CA GLY A 118 47.36 11.50 -14.41
C GLY A 118 47.47 12.55 -13.29
N PRO A 119 47.12 13.83 -13.55
CA PRO A 119 46.88 14.82 -12.51
C PRO A 119 45.80 14.37 -11.51
N ALA A 120 45.77 14.92 -10.29
CA ALA A 120 44.89 14.46 -9.21
C ALA A 120 43.40 14.35 -9.61
N GLU A 121 42.88 15.35 -10.32
CA GLU A 121 41.50 15.38 -10.83
C GLU A 121 41.24 14.30 -11.90
N GLU A 122 42.18 14.10 -12.82
CA GLU A 122 42.08 13.06 -13.84
C GLU A 122 42.20 11.66 -13.24
N ARG A 123 43.05 11.47 -12.20
CA ARG A 123 43.12 10.21 -11.46
C ARG A 123 41.80 9.87 -10.78
N ALA A 124 41.15 10.86 -10.18
CA ALA A 124 39.85 10.67 -9.53
C ALA A 124 38.80 10.22 -10.55
N ALA A 125 38.65 10.97 -11.64
CA ALA A 125 37.69 10.65 -12.70
C ALA A 125 38.00 9.30 -13.39
N ALA A 126 39.28 8.98 -13.61
CA ALA A 126 39.70 7.71 -14.19
C ALA A 126 39.38 6.53 -13.27
N ARG A 127 39.63 6.65 -11.96
CA ARG A 127 39.28 5.61 -10.97
C ARG A 127 37.77 5.41 -10.89
N GLY A 128 36.99 6.48 -10.85
CA GLY A 128 35.53 6.41 -10.87
C GLY A 128 34.98 5.76 -12.15
N LEU A 129 35.64 5.98 -13.31
CA LEU A 129 35.28 5.31 -14.56
C LEU A 129 35.69 3.83 -14.55
N LEU A 130 36.91 3.49 -14.12
CA LEU A 130 37.38 2.11 -14.00
C LEU A 130 36.51 1.30 -13.05
N ALA A 131 36.02 1.90 -11.96
CA ALA A 131 35.06 1.27 -11.06
C ALA A 131 33.77 0.91 -11.80
N ARG A 132 33.21 1.83 -12.59
CA ARG A 132 32.00 1.57 -13.41
C ARG A 132 32.24 0.56 -14.52
N ILE A 133 33.45 0.48 -15.07
CA ILE A 133 33.82 -0.57 -16.03
C ILE A 133 33.86 -1.93 -15.32
N ALA A 134 34.48 -2.02 -14.14
CA ALA A 134 34.48 -3.25 -13.34
C ALA A 134 33.06 -3.73 -13.00
N LEU A 135 32.15 -2.80 -12.64
CA LEU A 135 30.73 -3.14 -12.45
C LEU A 135 30.08 -3.70 -13.72
N ALA A 136 30.33 -3.09 -14.88
CA ALA A 136 29.77 -3.56 -16.16
C ALA A 136 30.30 -4.94 -16.56
N GLU A 137 31.49 -5.33 -16.10
CA GLU A 137 32.07 -6.68 -16.29
C GLU A 137 31.61 -7.70 -15.25
N GLY A 138 30.73 -7.31 -14.31
CA GLY A 138 30.29 -8.19 -13.21
C GLY A 138 31.30 -8.33 -12.06
N ARG A 139 32.40 -7.55 -12.06
CA ARG A 139 33.44 -7.58 -11.02
C ARG A 139 33.18 -6.53 -9.94
N ALA A 140 32.13 -6.76 -9.15
CA ALA A 140 31.64 -5.78 -8.17
C ALA A 140 32.67 -5.45 -7.07
N ASP A 141 33.34 -6.46 -6.52
CA ASP A 141 34.31 -6.26 -5.43
C ASP A 141 35.52 -5.42 -5.87
N ASP A 142 35.94 -5.55 -7.13
CA ASP A 142 37.03 -4.75 -7.71
C ASP A 142 36.66 -3.26 -7.82
N ALA A 143 35.37 -2.95 -7.94
CA ALA A 143 34.90 -1.57 -8.08
C ALA A 143 34.94 -0.79 -6.74
N PHE A 144 34.76 -1.46 -5.61
CA PHE A 144 34.67 -0.81 -4.29
C PHE A 144 35.91 -0.01 -3.90
N PRO A 145 37.15 -0.55 -3.96
CA PRO A 145 38.34 0.24 -3.64
C PRO A 145 38.55 1.40 -4.64
N LEU A 146 38.19 1.21 -5.91
CA LEU A 146 38.29 2.26 -6.94
C LEU A 146 37.34 3.43 -6.66
N PHE A 147 36.07 3.15 -6.32
CA PHE A 147 35.12 4.19 -5.92
C PHE A 147 35.59 4.91 -4.66
N ARG A 148 36.01 4.19 -3.61
CA ARG A 148 36.50 4.83 -2.37
C ARG A 148 37.67 5.77 -2.63
N ALA A 149 38.62 5.35 -3.48
CA ALA A 149 39.75 6.18 -3.87
C ALA A 149 39.34 7.41 -4.71
N ALA A 150 38.37 7.26 -5.62
CA ALA A 150 37.82 8.36 -6.40
C ALA A 150 37.08 9.38 -5.51
N ILE A 151 36.18 8.91 -4.63
CA ILE A 151 35.42 9.73 -3.69
C ILE A 151 36.37 10.55 -2.79
N ALA A 152 37.38 9.90 -2.21
CA ALA A 152 38.37 10.59 -1.37
C ALA A 152 39.14 11.67 -2.14
N ALA A 153 39.53 11.39 -3.38
CA ALA A 153 40.22 12.35 -4.23
C ALA A 153 39.32 13.53 -4.65
N HIS A 154 38.05 13.27 -5.01
CA HIS A 154 37.08 14.33 -5.32
C HIS A 154 36.80 15.22 -4.12
N ARG A 155 36.66 14.64 -2.91
CA ARG A 155 36.53 15.41 -1.66
C ARG A 155 37.74 16.29 -1.40
N GLY A 156 38.95 15.74 -1.54
CA GLY A 156 40.20 16.49 -1.40
C GLY A 156 40.34 17.65 -2.40
N ALA A 157 39.77 17.50 -3.60
CA ALA A 157 39.74 18.53 -4.64
C ALA A 157 38.55 19.49 -4.53
N GLY A 158 37.65 19.32 -3.55
CA GLY A 158 36.45 20.14 -3.41
C GLY A 158 35.39 19.92 -4.49
N ARG A 159 35.47 18.83 -5.26
CA ARG A 159 34.50 18.46 -6.31
C ARG A 159 33.33 17.70 -5.70
N ILE A 160 32.37 18.45 -5.17
CA ILE A 160 31.26 17.95 -4.36
C ILE A 160 30.33 17.04 -5.16
N SER A 161 29.90 17.46 -6.36
CA SER A 161 28.97 16.66 -7.18
C SER A 161 29.55 15.29 -7.51
N ASP A 162 30.82 15.24 -7.92
CA ASP A 162 31.46 13.99 -8.35
C ASP A 162 31.65 13.03 -7.19
N ALA A 163 32.06 13.53 -6.03
CA ALA A 163 32.17 12.72 -4.82
C ALA A 163 30.82 12.11 -4.43
N ILE A 164 29.73 12.88 -4.54
CA ILE A 164 28.37 12.42 -4.26
C ILE A 164 27.91 11.39 -5.30
N ASP A 165 28.06 11.68 -6.60
CA ASP A 165 27.63 10.79 -7.68
C ASP A 165 28.42 9.46 -7.70
N ASP A 166 29.69 9.47 -7.32
CA ASP A 166 30.47 8.25 -7.08
C ASP A 166 30.05 7.50 -5.81
N SER A 167 29.65 8.21 -4.76
CA SER A 167 29.11 7.59 -3.53
C SER A 167 27.78 6.89 -3.79
N PHE A 168 26.91 7.47 -4.64
CA PHE A 168 25.70 6.82 -5.09
C PHE A 168 25.98 5.56 -5.93
N ALA A 169 26.95 5.63 -6.85
CA ALA A 169 27.36 4.46 -7.63
C ALA A 169 27.96 3.34 -6.75
N LEU A 170 28.74 3.71 -5.72
CA LEU A 170 29.24 2.78 -4.71
C LEU A 170 28.09 2.15 -3.91
N ALA A 171 27.15 2.96 -3.41
CA ALA A 171 25.99 2.46 -2.68
C ALA A 171 25.21 1.45 -3.52
N PHE A 172 24.89 1.80 -4.78
CA PHE A 172 24.25 0.91 -5.76
C PHE A 172 24.98 -0.42 -5.90
N ALA A 173 26.30 -0.38 -6.10
CA ALA A 173 27.09 -1.58 -6.27
C ALA A 173 27.08 -2.45 -5.00
N LEU A 174 27.21 -1.83 -3.82
CA LEU A 174 27.20 -2.53 -2.55
C LEU A 174 25.87 -3.26 -2.31
N HIS A 175 24.72 -2.62 -2.54
CA HIS A 175 23.43 -3.24 -2.27
C HIS A 175 22.95 -4.16 -3.41
N GLN A 176 22.98 -3.74 -4.68
CA GLN A 176 22.43 -4.55 -5.79
C GLN A 176 23.33 -5.66 -6.31
N ARG A 177 24.66 -5.51 -6.16
CA ARG A 177 25.63 -6.46 -6.72
C ARG A 177 26.24 -7.37 -5.65
N SER A 178 26.30 -6.92 -4.40
CA SER A 178 26.96 -7.69 -3.32
C SER A 178 26.14 -7.82 -2.02
N HIS A 179 24.93 -7.24 -1.95
CA HIS A 179 24.04 -7.30 -0.76
C HIS A 179 24.71 -6.79 0.55
N ARG A 180 25.69 -5.89 0.44
CA ARG A 180 26.42 -5.25 1.57
C ARG A 180 25.65 -4.04 2.09
N TYR A 181 24.42 -4.26 2.57
CA TYR A 181 23.46 -3.20 2.91
C TYR A 181 23.96 -2.20 3.96
N GLY A 182 24.73 -2.66 4.96
CA GLY A 182 25.29 -1.79 5.99
C GLY A 182 26.30 -0.78 5.43
N GLU A 183 27.16 -1.23 4.51
CA GLU A 183 28.13 -0.35 3.84
C GLU A 183 27.46 0.57 2.82
N ALA A 184 26.42 0.09 2.13
CA ALA A 184 25.63 0.94 1.24
C ALA A 184 24.98 2.09 2.03
N ARG A 185 24.44 1.81 3.22
CA ARG A 185 23.89 2.83 4.11
C ARG A 185 24.95 3.83 4.57
N ALA A 186 26.12 3.34 4.99
CA ALA A 186 27.23 4.21 5.39
C ALA A 186 27.68 5.13 4.25
N ALA A 187 27.76 4.63 3.01
CA ALA A 187 28.10 5.45 1.84
C ALA A 187 27.07 6.56 1.57
N LEU A 188 25.79 6.33 1.86
CA LEU A 188 24.72 7.33 1.72
C LEU A 188 24.68 8.31 2.90
N ASP A 189 24.98 7.87 4.12
CA ASP A 189 25.06 8.74 5.30
C ASP A 189 26.23 9.74 5.18
N ASP A 190 27.33 9.28 4.61
CA ASP A 190 28.53 10.08 4.34
C ASP A 190 28.31 11.27 3.38
N VAL A 191 27.29 11.22 2.51
CA VAL A 191 27.01 12.34 1.59
C VAL A 191 26.09 13.40 2.19
N THR A 192 25.32 13.08 3.24
CA THR A 192 24.29 13.96 3.81
C THR A 192 24.79 15.38 4.14
N PRO A 193 25.98 15.60 4.73
CA PRO A 193 26.46 16.96 5.02
C PRO A 193 26.74 17.81 3.77
N LEU A 194 26.97 17.19 2.62
CA LEU A 194 27.34 17.84 1.35
C LEU A 194 26.13 18.16 0.47
N LEU A 195 25.03 17.41 0.64
CA LEU A 195 23.80 17.52 -0.15
C LEU A 195 23.20 18.94 -0.27
N PRO A 196 23.20 19.81 0.77
CA PRO A 196 22.64 21.17 0.64
C PRO A 196 23.26 21.99 -0.51
N ARG A 197 24.52 21.71 -0.87
CA ARG A 197 25.25 22.40 -1.94
C ARG A 197 24.97 21.85 -3.34
N TYR A 198 24.38 20.66 -3.46
CA TYR A 198 24.15 19.97 -4.73
C TYR A 198 22.67 19.55 -4.86
N PRO A 199 21.78 20.43 -5.38
CA PRO A 199 20.35 20.15 -5.45
C PRO A 199 19.97 18.92 -6.28
N GLU A 200 20.66 18.65 -7.39
CA GLU A 200 20.47 17.39 -8.14
C GLU A 200 20.83 16.16 -7.29
N GLY A 201 21.87 16.26 -6.46
CA GLY A 201 22.19 15.25 -5.44
C GLY A 201 21.06 15.07 -4.42
N ARG A 202 20.42 16.15 -3.96
CA ARG A 202 19.24 16.06 -3.07
C ARG A 202 18.02 15.41 -3.74
N ALA A 203 17.92 15.48 -5.06
CA ALA A 203 16.87 14.78 -5.81
C ALA A 203 17.20 13.28 -5.98
N ARG A 204 18.48 12.94 -6.21
CA ARG A 204 18.94 11.55 -6.37
C ARG A 204 19.00 10.77 -5.07
N GLU A 205 19.38 11.40 -3.95
CA GLU A 205 19.63 10.68 -2.70
C GLU A 205 18.41 9.85 -2.20
N PRO A 206 17.17 10.38 -2.22
CA PRO A 206 16.00 9.60 -1.84
C PRO A 206 15.78 8.38 -2.74
N TYR A 207 16.15 8.45 -4.02
CA TYR A 207 16.06 7.28 -4.90
C TYR A 207 16.94 6.13 -4.41
N TYR A 208 18.23 6.39 -4.14
CA TYR A 208 19.15 5.36 -3.67
C TYR A 208 18.79 4.81 -2.29
N ARG A 209 18.36 5.68 -1.36
CA ARG A 209 17.86 5.21 -0.05
C ARG A 209 16.55 4.42 -0.20
N GLY A 210 15.68 4.82 -1.12
CA GLY A 210 14.42 4.15 -1.42
C GLY A 210 14.62 2.74 -1.96
N ILE A 211 15.56 2.55 -2.89
CA ILE A 211 15.91 1.21 -3.39
C ILE A 211 16.52 0.35 -2.26
N LEU A 212 17.44 0.90 -1.46
CA LEU A 212 18.00 0.17 -0.32
C LEU A 212 16.92 -0.23 0.70
N ALA A 213 15.96 0.66 0.97
CA ALA A 213 14.82 0.37 1.83
C ALA A 213 13.95 -0.76 1.26
N SER A 214 13.71 -0.77 -0.06
CA SER A 214 12.99 -1.85 -0.73
C SER A 214 13.67 -3.21 -0.54
N GLU A 215 14.98 -3.28 -0.80
CA GLU A 215 15.76 -4.53 -0.71
C GLU A 215 15.86 -5.05 0.73
N THR A 216 15.85 -4.15 1.71
CA THR A 216 15.89 -4.50 3.14
C THR A 216 14.50 -4.69 3.76
N GLY A 217 13.43 -4.59 2.96
CA GLY A 217 12.06 -4.82 3.39
C GLY A 217 11.38 -3.66 4.12
N ASP A 218 12.02 -2.49 4.22
CA ASP A 218 11.39 -1.25 4.73
C ASP A 218 10.54 -0.58 3.64
N ARG A 219 9.39 -1.19 3.37
CA ARG A 219 8.44 -0.76 2.33
C ARG A 219 7.91 0.65 2.56
N ARG A 220 7.80 1.07 3.83
CA ARG A 220 7.33 2.42 4.19
C ARG A 220 8.34 3.48 3.78
N ALA A 221 9.61 3.28 4.15
CA ALA A 221 10.67 4.20 3.74
C ALA A 221 10.83 4.18 2.22
N ALA A 222 10.79 3.01 1.58
CA ALA A 222 10.90 2.88 0.13
C ALA A 222 9.89 3.75 -0.61
N LEU A 223 8.58 3.58 -0.34
CA LEU A 223 7.53 4.36 -1.01
C LEU A 223 7.66 5.87 -0.76
N THR A 224 8.00 6.27 0.47
CA THR A 224 8.15 7.68 0.84
C THR A 224 9.31 8.32 0.07
N LEU A 225 10.47 7.69 0.11
CA LEU A 225 11.70 8.20 -0.50
C LEU A 225 11.65 8.18 -2.03
N LEU A 226 11.04 7.16 -2.64
CA LEU A 226 10.89 7.08 -4.10
C LEU A 226 9.92 8.15 -4.64
N ARG A 227 8.83 8.45 -3.93
CA ARG A 227 7.93 9.57 -4.28
C ARG A 227 8.61 10.91 -4.13
N GLU A 228 9.41 11.08 -3.08
CA GLU A 228 10.22 12.27 -2.88
C GLU A 228 11.24 12.46 -4.03
N ALA A 229 11.89 11.38 -4.46
CA ALA A 229 12.78 11.40 -5.61
C ALA A 229 12.06 11.77 -6.90
N GLU A 230 10.89 11.17 -7.17
CA GLU A 230 10.07 11.49 -8.34
C GLU A 230 9.68 12.98 -8.36
N ALA A 231 9.14 13.50 -7.24
CA ALA A 231 8.71 14.89 -7.14
C ALA A 231 9.86 15.88 -7.32
N ARG A 232 11.01 15.62 -6.69
CA ARG A 232 12.22 16.46 -6.83
C ARG A 232 12.80 16.38 -8.24
N ALA A 233 12.82 15.19 -8.84
CA ALA A 233 13.28 14.98 -10.21
C ALA A 233 12.42 15.76 -11.20
N ARG A 234 11.09 15.67 -11.09
CA ARG A 234 10.13 16.43 -11.90
C ARG A 234 10.37 17.93 -11.79
N ALA A 235 10.47 18.45 -10.57
CA ALA A 235 10.72 19.88 -10.34
C ALA A 235 12.02 20.35 -11.02
N LEU A 236 13.10 19.56 -10.90
CA LEU A 236 14.41 19.84 -11.50
C LEU A 236 14.54 19.41 -12.97
N GLY A 237 13.48 18.91 -13.62
CA GLY A 237 13.53 18.47 -15.02
C GLY A 237 14.47 17.28 -15.25
N MET A 238 14.73 16.48 -14.22
CA MET A 238 15.62 15.31 -14.27
C MET A 238 14.87 14.08 -14.80
N GLY A 239 14.46 14.13 -16.07
CA GLY A 239 13.52 13.16 -16.66
C GLY A 239 13.91 11.68 -16.47
N ARG A 240 15.20 11.33 -16.61
CA ARG A 240 15.65 9.95 -16.37
C ARG A 240 15.46 9.50 -14.91
N LEU A 241 15.76 10.37 -13.95
CA LEU A 241 15.57 10.06 -12.53
C LEU A 241 14.08 9.93 -12.20
N GLU A 242 13.23 10.79 -12.78
CA GLU A 242 11.78 10.69 -12.63
C GLU A 242 11.27 9.33 -13.12
N ARG A 243 11.67 8.90 -14.32
CA ARG A 243 11.27 7.59 -14.88
C ARG A 243 11.79 6.42 -14.05
N ASN A 244 13.05 6.47 -13.61
CA ASN A 244 13.63 5.46 -12.72
C ASN A 244 12.85 5.36 -11.39
N ALA A 245 12.48 6.48 -10.79
CA ALA A 245 11.69 6.50 -9.56
C ALA A 245 10.29 5.92 -9.79
N ARG A 246 9.65 6.25 -10.93
CA ARG A 246 8.34 5.69 -11.32
C ARG A 246 8.39 4.18 -11.58
N ALA A 247 9.45 3.68 -12.24
CA ALA A 247 9.67 2.25 -12.43
C ALA A 247 9.86 1.53 -11.08
N ALA A 248 10.69 2.09 -10.19
CA ALA A 248 10.87 1.56 -8.84
C ALA A 248 9.58 1.54 -8.01
N LEU A 249 8.74 2.59 -8.11
CA LEU A 249 7.42 2.59 -7.48
C LEU A 249 6.50 1.50 -8.06
N ALA A 250 6.59 1.21 -9.36
CA ALA A 250 5.85 0.12 -9.96
C ALA A 250 6.30 -1.26 -9.43
N LEU A 251 7.60 -1.46 -9.23
CA LEU A 251 8.13 -2.67 -8.57
C LEU A 251 7.62 -2.81 -7.13
N GLU A 252 7.58 -1.72 -6.35
CA GLU A 252 6.94 -1.76 -5.02
C GLU A 252 5.47 -2.17 -5.11
N MET A 253 4.73 -1.66 -6.09
CA MET A 253 3.33 -2.08 -6.29
C MET A 253 3.23 -3.60 -6.52
N GLN A 254 4.13 -4.21 -7.29
CA GLN A 254 4.13 -5.66 -7.51
C GLN A 254 4.32 -6.44 -6.21
N VAL A 255 5.31 -6.05 -5.40
CA VAL A 255 5.58 -6.69 -4.10
C VAL A 255 4.38 -6.56 -3.15
N LEU A 256 3.64 -5.45 -3.24
CA LEU A 256 2.45 -5.17 -2.44
C LEU A 256 1.17 -5.83 -2.99
N GLY A 257 1.27 -6.76 -3.97
CA GLY A 257 0.13 -7.45 -4.56
C GLY A 257 -0.67 -6.59 -5.56
N ARG A 258 -0.13 -5.45 -5.99
CA ARG A 258 -0.78 -4.48 -6.89
C ARG A 258 -0.24 -4.57 -8.32
N ALA A 259 -0.04 -5.79 -8.81
CA ALA A 259 0.53 -6.05 -10.13
C ALA A 259 -0.22 -5.35 -11.27
N ARG A 260 -1.55 -5.26 -11.22
CA ARG A 260 -2.35 -4.54 -12.23
C ARG A 260 -2.03 -3.04 -12.30
N ALA A 261 -1.91 -2.38 -11.15
CA ALA A 261 -1.53 -0.98 -11.08
C ALA A 261 -0.08 -0.76 -11.57
N SER A 262 0.81 -1.71 -11.28
CA SER A 262 2.17 -1.70 -11.82
C SER A 262 2.19 -1.77 -13.36
N ILE A 263 1.35 -2.60 -13.97
CA ILE A 263 1.25 -2.71 -15.44
C ILE A 263 0.88 -1.36 -16.06
N ASP A 264 -0.06 -0.62 -15.46
CA ASP A 264 -0.48 0.68 -15.98
C ASP A 264 0.67 1.69 -15.99
N VAL A 265 1.46 1.74 -14.91
CA VAL A 265 2.65 2.61 -14.80
C VAL A 265 3.72 2.19 -15.82
N LEU A 266 4.03 0.89 -15.90
CA LEU A 266 5.09 0.38 -16.78
C LEU A 266 4.73 0.52 -18.26
N ARG A 267 3.46 0.36 -18.64
CA ARG A 267 2.99 0.64 -20.01
C ARG A 267 3.08 2.12 -20.37
N ALA A 268 2.86 3.01 -19.40
CA ALA A 268 3.07 4.44 -19.63
C ALA A 268 4.55 4.74 -19.90
N LEU A 269 5.46 4.13 -19.13
CA LEU A 269 6.91 4.24 -19.34
C LEU A 269 7.36 3.60 -20.67
N GLU A 270 6.85 2.43 -21.04
CA GLU A 270 7.21 1.75 -22.29
C GLU A 270 6.88 2.58 -23.54
N ARG A 271 5.80 3.37 -23.48
CA ARG A 271 5.36 4.30 -24.54
C ARG A 271 6.11 5.62 -24.57
N ASP A 272 6.88 5.93 -23.53
CA ASP A 272 7.70 7.14 -23.51
C ASP A 272 8.84 7.02 -24.54
N PRO A 273 8.95 7.96 -25.51
CA PRO A 273 9.97 7.89 -26.54
C PRO A 273 11.39 8.04 -25.97
N GLU A 274 11.55 8.61 -24.77
CA GLU A 274 12.85 8.80 -24.11
C GLU A 274 13.37 7.54 -23.40
N VAL A 275 12.54 6.50 -23.26
CA VAL A 275 12.96 5.20 -22.72
C VAL A 275 13.67 4.40 -23.81
N LYS A 276 15.00 4.27 -23.71
CA LYS A 276 15.87 3.66 -24.74
C LYS A 276 16.94 2.76 -24.10
N GLY A 277 17.57 1.90 -24.91
CA GLY A 277 18.68 1.04 -24.45
C GLY A 277 18.29 0.16 -23.26
N CYS A 278 19.16 0.07 -22.25
CA CYS A 278 18.91 -0.69 -21.02
C CYS A 278 17.62 -0.31 -20.30
N GLU A 279 17.22 0.97 -20.28
CA GLU A 279 15.99 1.41 -19.60
C GLU A 279 14.74 0.73 -20.20
N ARG A 280 14.75 0.52 -21.52
CA ARG A 280 13.67 -0.21 -22.21
C ARG A 280 13.66 -1.70 -21.87
N VAL A 281 14.83 -2.30 -21.67
CA VAL A 281 14.97 -3.72 -21.26
C VAL A 281 14.46 -3.91 -19.82
N GLU A 282 14.84 -3.02 -18.91
CA GLU A 282 14.38 -3.00 -17.52
C GLU A 282 12.85 -2.89 -17.44
N VAL A 283 12.25 -1.88 -18.09
CA VAL A 283 10.79 -1.69 -18.13
C VAL A 283 10.08 -2.91 -18.73
N SER A 284 10.65 -3.54 -19.77
CA SER A 284 10.08 -4.75 -20.38
C SER A 284 10.12 -5.94 -19.41
N ASN A 285 11.23 -6.12 -18.69
CA ASN A 285 11.34 -7.17 -17.68
C ASN A 285 10.28 -7.00 -16.58
N ASP A 286 10.19 -5.79 -16.03
CA ASP A 286 9.27 -5.47 -14.95
C ASP A 286 7.82 -5.63 -15.39
N LEU A 287 7.50 -5.27 -16.65
CA LEU A 287 6.16 -5.41 -17.22
C LEU A 287 5.77 -6.89 -17.39
N GLY A 288 6.70 -7.70 -17.89
CA GLY A 288 6.50 -9.14 -18.04
C GLY A 288 6.29 -9.84 -16.69
N TRP A 289 7.08 -9.46 -15.68
CA TRP A 289 6.92 -9.95 -14.32
C TRP A 289 5.58 -9.52 -13.69
N ALA A 290 5.18 -8.25 -13.85
CA ALA A 290 3.88 -7.76 -13.38
C ALA A 290 2.72 -8.52 -14.04
N ALA A 291 2.82 -8.85 -15.33
CA ALA A 291 1.82 -9.62 -16.04
C ALA A 291 1.69 -11.06 -15.51
N LEU A 292 2.81 -11.71 -15.16
CA LEU A 292 2.79 -13.03 -14.51
C LEU A 292 2.04 -12.98 -13.18
N LEU A 293 2.43 -12.06 -12.29
CA LEU A 293 1.77 -11.87 -11.00
C LEU A 293 0.28 -11.57 -11.14
N ALA A 294 -0.10 -10.69 -12.07
CA ALA A 294 -1.50 -10.34 -12.29
C ALA A 294 -2.34 -11.52 -12.80
N ASN A 295 -1.76 -12.38 -13.65
CA ASN A 295 -2.41 -13.59 -14.14
C ASN A 295 -2.54 -14.66 -13.04
N GLU A 296 -1.48 -14.89 -12.26
CA GLU A 296 -1.47 -15.81 -11.13
C GLU A 296 -2.53 -15.44 -10.10
N ALA A 297 -2.60 -14.15 -9.73
CA ALA A 297 -3.61 -13.65 -8.79
C ALA A 297 -5.05 -13.76 -9.34
N ALA A 298 -5.24 -13.58 -10.67
CA ALA A 298 -6.55 -13.68 -11.29
C ALA A 298 -7.00 -15.14 -11.54
N GLY A 299 -6.06 -16.08 -11.59
CA GLY A 299 -6.33 -17.46 -12.02
C GLY A 299 -6.65 -17.58 -13.51
N GLU A 300 -6.38 -16.54 -14.31
CA GLU A 300 -6.63 -16.47 -15.75
C GLU A 300 -5.50 -15.71 -16.46
N ARG A 301 -5.31 -15.97 -17.76
CA ARG A 301 -4.28 -15.31 -18.57
C ARG A 301 -4.81 -14.04 -19.24
N ALA A 302 -5.13 -13.03 -18.44
CA ALA A 302 -5.66 -11.76 -18.92
C ALA A 302 -4.57 -10.80 -19.47
N TYR A 303 -3.32 -10.94 -19.04
CA TYR A 303 -2.22 -10.04 -19.38
C TYR A 303 -1.11 -10.76 -20.15
N ASP A 304 -0.58 -10.13 -21.21
CA ASP A 304 0.56 -10.67 -21.98
C ASP A 304 1.87 -10.50 -21.22
N ALA A 305 2.37 -11.61 -20.65
CA ALA A 305 3.70 -11.68 -20.05
C ALA A 305 4.80 -12.05 -21.05
N ARG A 306 4.45 -12.73 -22.16
CA ARG A 306 5.43 -13.35 -23.04
C ARG A 306 6.21 -12.32 -23.85
N SER A 307 5.49 -11.46 -24.57
CA SER A 307 6.11 -10.47 -25.46
C SER A 307 7.10 -9.55 -24.75
N PRO A 308 6.80 -8.95 -23.58
CA PRO A 308 7.77 -8.13 -22.86
C PRO A 308 8.99 -8.92 -22.37
N LEU A 309 8.82 -10.17 -21.90
CA LEU A 309 9.95 -11.00 -21.47
C LEU A 309 10.84 -11.45 -22.64
N GLU A 310 10.26 -11.82 -23.79
CA GLU A 310 11.02 -12.17 -24.99
C GLU A 310 11.81 -10.97 -25.54
N ARG A 311 11.25 -9.76 -25.48
CA ARG A 311 11.98 -8.52 -25.75
C ARG A 311 13.15 -8.35 -24.78
N ALA A 312 12.91 -8.50 -23.47
CA ALA A 312 13.98 -8.32 -22.49
C ALA A 312 15.11 -9.36 -22.61
N ALA A 313 14.80 -10.58 -23.03
CA ALA A 313 15.77 -11.66 -23.20
C ALA A 313 16.60 -11.57 -24.51
N SER A 314 16.11 -10.86 -25.53
CA SER A 314 16.68 -10.84 -26.88
C SER A 314 17.54 -9.62 -27.22
N VAL A 315 17.58 -8.60 -26.37
CA VAL A 315 18.17 -7.29 -26.72
C VAL A 315 19.67 -7.24 -26.40
N ASP A 316 20.50 -7.18 -27.45
CA ASP A 316 21.95 -6.91 -27.35
C ASP A 316 22.27 -5.47 -26.90
N ALA A 317 21.27 -4.56 -26.93
CA ALA A 317 21.43 -3.15 -26.54
C ALA A 317 21.59 -2.95 -25.01
N CYS A 318 21.56 -4.02 -24.21
CA CYS A 318 21.90 -3.98 -22.80
C CYS A 318 22.79 -5.16 -22.40
N ALA A 319 24.06 -4.88 -22.09
CA ALA A 319 25.06 -5.87 -21.70
C ALA A 319 24.96 -6.29 -20.22
N ASP A 320 23.77 -6.24 -19.59
CA ASP A 320 23.59 -6.69 -18.20
C ASP A 320 23.11 -8.15 -18.17
N ALA A 321 24.03 -9.05 -17.82
CA ALA A 321 23.80 -10.48 -17.70
C ALA A 321 22.66 -10.84 -16.73
N TYR A 322 22.47 -10.07 -15.66
CA TYR A 322 21.45 -10.33 -14.65
C TYR A 322 20.05 -10.01 -15.16
N LEU A 323 19.89 -8.92 -15.94
CA LEU A 323 18.60 -8.60 -16.58
C LEU A 323 18.18 -9.68 -17.57
N LYS A 324 19.11 -10.21 -18.35
CA LYS A 324 18.86 -11.33 -19.26
C LYS A 324 18.50 -12.61 -18.52
N SER A 325 19.25 -12.94 -17.45
CA SER A 325 18.96 -14.11 -16.61
C SER A 325 17.57 -14.03 -15.97
N PHE A 326 17.19 -12.86 -15.46
CA PHE A 326 15.86 -12.60 -14.90
C PHE A 326 14.74 -12.81 -15.92
N ALA A 327 14.89 -12.25 -17.14
CA ALA A 327 13.95 -12.44 -18.23
C ALA A 327 13.73 -13.93 -18.56
N LEU A 328 14.84 -14.68 -18.68
CA LEU A 328 14.84 -16.10 -19.00
C LEU A 328 14.23 -16.96 -17.89
N ALA A 329 14.49 -16.64 -16.61
CA ALA A 329 13.87 -17.33 -15.49
C ALA A 329 12.35 -17.09 -15.46
N ASN A 330 11.89 -15.87 -15.75
CA ASN A 330 10.46 -15.57 -15.85
C ASN A 330 9.80 -16.23 -17.08
N LEU A 331 10.52 -16.38 -18.20
CA LEU A 331 10.05 -17.20 -19.32
C LEU A 331 9.94 -18.68 -18.95
N ALA A 332 10.81 -19.18 -18.05
CA ALA A 332 10.69 -20.53 -17.52
C ALA A 332 9.44 -20.68 -16.64
N ARG A 333 9.17 -19.69 -15.77
CA ARG A 333 7.94 -19.63 -14.96
C ARG A 333 6.68 -19.59 -15.84
N LEU A 334 6.68 -18.74 -16.85
CA LEU A 334 5.60 -18.68 -17.82
C LEU A 334 5.37 -20.05 -18.47
N ALA A 335 6.42 -20.70 -18.96
CA ALA A 335 6.33 -22.01 -19.58
C ALA A 335 5.81 -23.10 -18.63
N LEU A 336 6.16 -23.05 -17.33
CA LEU A 336 5.58 -23.93 -16.30
C LEU A 336 4.07 -23.73 -16.17
N THR A 337 3.60 -22.49 -16.05
CA THR A 337 2.15 -22.20 -15.95
C THR A 337 1.39 -22.53 -17.24
N GLU A 338 2.11 -22.63 -18.37
CA GLU A 338 1.60 -23.08 -19.66
C GLU A 338 1.60 -24.60 -19.85
N GLY A 339 2.26 -25.35 -18.95
CA GLY A 339 2.45 -26.79 -19.07
C GLY A 339 3.54 -27.20 -20.08
N ASP A 340 4.32 -26.25 -20.61
CA ASP A 340 5.45 -26.52 -21.51
C ASP A 340 6.74 -26.71 -20.69
N HIS A 341 6.83 -27.87 -20.03
CA HIS A 341 7.96 -28.20 -19.14
C HIS A 341 9.30 -28.30 -19.85
N GLU A 342 9.30 -28.67 -21.14
CA GLU A 342 10.52 -28.70 -21.95
C GLU A 342 11.06 -27.29 -22.21
N ARG A 343 10.19 -26.35 -22.56
CA ARG A 343 10.59 -24.94 -22.68
C ARG A 343 11.00 -24.37 -21.33
N ALA A 344 10.29 -24.69 -20.25
CA ALA A 344 10.66 -24.24 -18.91
C ALA A 344 12.10 -24.68 -18.55
N ARG A 345 12.45 -25.94 -18.80
CA ARG A 345 13.80 -26.47 -18.56
C ARG A 345 14.86 -25.77 -19.40
N ARG A 346 14.61 -25.57 -20.70
CA ARG A 346 15.54 -24.85 -21.59
C ARG A 346 15.76 -23.40 -21.17
N SER A 347 14.68 -22.70 -20.82
CA SER A 347 14.73 -21.31 -20.35
C SER A 347 15.49 -21.18 -19.02
N LEU A 348 15.24 -22.08 -18.06
CA LEU A 348 15.97 -22.11 -16.79
C LEU A 348 17.46 -22.41 -16.98
N ALA A 349 17.81 -23.36 -17.84
CA ALA A 349 19.20 -23.65 -18.17
C ALA A 349 19.91 -22.43 -18.81
N SER A 350 19.21 -21.73 -19.70
CA SER A 350 19.72 -20.50 -20.32
C SER A 350 19.88 -19.36 -19.30
N ALA A 351 18.96 -19.23 -18.35
CA ALA A 351 19.05 -18.26 -17.27
C ALA A 351 20.29 -18.50 -16.39
N ARG A 352 20.57 -19.77 -16.06
CA ARG A 352 21.77 -20.18 -15.31
C ARG A 352 23.05 -19.90 -16.07
N ALA A 353 23.08 -20.20 -17.37
CA ALA A 353 24.25 -19.97 -18.21
C ALA A 353 24.54 -18.48 -18.46
N ALA A 354 23.55 -17.60 -18.29
CA ALA A 354 23.70 -16.17 -18.53
C ALA A 354 24.58 -15.45 -17.49
N VAL A 355 24.71 -16.00 -16.28
CA VAL A 355 25.49 -15.39 -15.18
C VAL A 355 26.56 -16.36 -14.66
N THR A 356 27.75 -15.84 -14.38
CA THR A 356 28.85 -16.64 -13.81
C THR A 356 28.63 -16.91 -12.33
N GLU A 357 28.15 -15.90 -11.59
CA GLU A 357 27.88 -15.99 -10.16
C GLU A 357 26.43 -15.56 -9.88
N PRO A 358 25.54 -16.49 -9.46
CA PRO A 358 24.16 -16.13 -9.17
C PRO A 358 24.04 -15.48 -7.79
N ARG A 359 23.29 -14.37 -7.70
CA ARG A 359 22.95 -13.73 -6.43
C ARG A 359 21.93 -14.57 -5.67
N GLY A 360 21.71 -14.24 -4.40
CA GLY A 360 20.74 -14.95 -3.56
C GLY A 360 19.33 -14.98 -4.16
N THR A 361 18.91 -13.90 -4.81
CA THR A 361 17.59 -13.77 -5.46
C THR A 361 17.44 -14.71 -6.66
N GLU A 362 18.46 -14.83 -7.53
CA GLU A 362 18.42 -15.80 -8.63
C GLU A 362 18.39 -17.24 -8.11
N ARG A 363 19.20 -17.55 -7.10
CA ARG A 363 19.26 -18.90 -6.53
C ARG A 363 17.90 -19.34 -5.99
N LEU A 364 17.23 -18.48 -5.23
CA LEU A 364 15.88 -18.74 -4.71
C LEU A 364 14.88 -19.00 -5.85
N ALA A 365 14.83 -18.12 -6.85
CA ALA A 365 13.93 -18.28 -7.99
C ALA A 365 14.21 -19.56 -8.79
N TRP A 366 15.47 -19.96 -8.94
CA TRP A 366 15.84 -21.18 -9.65
C TRP A 366 15.52 -22.46 -8.86
N LEU A 367 15.64 -22.43 -7.53
CA LEU A 367 15.25 -23.55 -6.67
C LEU A 367 13.74 -23.77 -6.73
N ASP A 368 12.96 -22.70 -6.64
CA ASP A 368 11.50 -22.72 -6.80
C ASP A 368 11.10 -23.35 -8.16
N LEU A 369 11.69 -22.87 -9.27
CA LEU A 369 11.43 -23.41 -10.61
C LEU A 369 11.84 -24.88 -10.75
N GLU A 370 13.01 -25.27 -10.22
CA GLU A 370 13.49 -26.65 -10.26
C GLU A 370 12.58 -27.58 -9.46
N ALA A 371 12.13 -27.14 -8.29
CA ALA A 371 11.23 -27.93 -7.44
C ALA A 371 9.88 -28.18 -8.12
N HIS A 372 9.28 -27.17 -8.76
CA HIS A 372 8.03 -27.33 -9.52
C HIS A 372 8.20 -28.23 -10.75
N LEU A 373 9.34 -28.14 -11.47
CA LEU A 373 9.67 -29.09 -12.54
C LEU A 373 9.75 -30.53 -12.02
N LEU A 374 10.38 -30.74 -10.85
CA LEU A 374 10.48 -32.06 -10.22
C LEU A 374 9.12 -32.61 -9.76
N LEU A 375 8.21 -31.76 -9.28
CA LEU A 375 6.83 -32.16 -8.98
C LEU A 375 6.12 -32.67 -10.23
N HIS A 376 6.24 -31.94 -11.34
CA HIS A 376 5.66 -32.38 -12.62
C HIS A 376 6.28 -33.69 -13.14
N GLU A 377 7.60 -33.88 -12.96
CA GLU A 377 8.30 -35.12 -13.28
C GLU A 377 7.94 -36.30 -12.36
N LYS A 378 6.97 -36.12 -11.44
CA LYS A 378 6.56 -37.12 -10.45
C LYS A 378 7.71 -37.54 -9.53
N LYS A 379 8.60 -36.59 -9.18
CA LYS A 379 9.71 -36.78 -8.23
C LYS A 379 9.51 -35.92 -6.98
N PRO A 380 8.42 -36.11 -6.22
CA PRO A 380 8.07 -35.20 -5.13
C PRO A 380 9.05 -35.22 -3.95
N ALA A 381 9.77 -36.32 -3.71
CA ALA A 381 10.84 -36.35 -2.70
C ALA A 381 12.03 -35.45 -3.07
N ALA A 382 12.40 -35.41 -4.35
CA ALA A 382 13.46 -34.52 -4.84
C ALA A 382 12.98 -33.05 -4.85
N ALA A 383 11.72 -32.82 -5.23
CA ALA A 383 11.12 -31.48 -5.15
C ALA A 383 11.10 -30.96 -3.70
N LEU A 384 10.70 -31.79 -2.74
CA LEU A 384 10.71 -31.43 -1.32
C LEU A 384 12.10 -30.99 -0.84
N ALA A 385 13.15 -31.73 -1.24
CA ALA A 385 14.52 -31.37 -0.89
C ALA A 385 14.95 -30.00 -1.47
N ARG A 386 14.50 -29.66 -2.68
CA ARG A 386 14.74 -28.33 -3.28
C ARG A 386 13.99 -27.21 -2.55
N PHE A 387 12.72 -27.43 -2.19
CA PHE A 387 11.99 -26.45 -1.40
C PHE A 387 12.52 -26.31 0.04
N ASP A 388 13.06 -27.38 0.65
CA ASP A 388 13.74 -27.30 1.95
C ASP A 388 15.01 -26.42 1.86
N GLU A 389 15.77 -26.55 0.78
CA GLU A 389 16.95 -25.71 0.49
C GLU A 389 16.55 -24.24 0.27
N GLU A 390 15.51 -24.00 -0.54
CA GLU A 390 14.96 -22.65 -0.75
C GLU A 390 14.50 -22.03 0.58
N LEU A 391 13.75 -22.79 1.39
CA LEU A 391 13.24 -22.35 2.68
C LEU A 391 14.38 -21.97 3.63
N ALA A 392 15.46 -22.76 3.67
CA ALA A 392 16.62 -22.48 4.50
C ALA A 392 17.33 -21.18 4.07
N LEU A 393 17.52 -20.99 2.76
CA LEU A 393 18.12 -19.77 2.22
C LEU A 393 17.24 -18.53 2.46
N ALA A 394 15.93 -18.65 2.23
CA ALA A 394 14.97 -17.55 2.44
C ALA A 394 14.97 -17.08 3.90
N ARG A 395 14.98 -18.03 4.86
CA ARG A 395 15.06 -17.72 6.30
C ARG A 395 16.38 -17.08 6.69
N ALA A 396 17.50 -17.60 6.19
CA ALA A 396 18.82 -17.02 6.45
C ALA A 396 18.92 -15.58 5.93
N ALA A 397 18.25 -15.28 4.82
CA ALA A 397 18.19 -13.94 4.23
C ALA A 397 17.04 -13.07 4.77
N VAL A 398 16.18 -13.59 5.66
CA VAL A 398 15.00 -12.90 6.21
C VAL A 398 14.04 -12.41 5.11
N LEU A 399 13.89 -13.21 4.04
CA LEU A 399 13.04 -12.90 2.90
C LEU A 399 11.68 -13.61 3.04
N LEU A 400 10.67 -12.85 3.49
CA LEU A 400 9.36 -13.40 3.84
C LEU A 400 8.57 -13.96 2.65
N GLU A 401 8.73 -13.39 1.47
CA GLU A 401 8.00 -13.82 0.27
C GLU A 401 8.53 -15.15 -0.30
N PRO A 402 9.85 -15.32 -0.52
CA PRO A 402 10.42 -16.63 -0.83
C PRO A 402 10.19 -17.67 0.29
N GLU A 403 10.24 -17.28 1.56
CA GLU A 403 9.93 -18.21 2.67
C GLU A 403 8.50 -18.75 2.55
N TRP A 404 7.54 -17.89 2.21
CA TRP A 404 6.15 -18.29 2.00
C TRP A 404 5.99 -19.18 0.76
N SER A 405 6.63 -18.82 -0.37
CA SER A 405 6.56 -19.64 -1.60
C SER A 405 7.08 -21.05 -1.34
N ALA A 406 8.26 -21.17 -0.72
CA ALA A 406 8.85 -22.46 -0.36
C ALA A 406 7.95 -23.27 0.58
N LEU A 407 7.29 -22.66 1.57
CA LEU A 407 6.34 -23.37 2.44
C LEU A 407 5.14 -23.92 1.65
N VAL A 408 4.59 -23.15 0.71
CA VAL A 408 3.50 -23.64 -0.16
C VAL A 408 3.98 -24.81 -1.02
N GLY A 409 5.14 -24.68 -1.68
CA GLY A 409 5.72 -25.74 -2.50
C GLY A 409 6.04 -27.03 -1.70
N ARG A 410 6.54 -26.91 -0.47
CA ARG A 410 6.72 -28.05 0.45
C ARG A 410 5.41 -28.76 0.73
N ALA A 411 4.33 -28.02 0.94
CA ALA A 411 3.02 -28.62 1.17
C ALA A 411 2.53 -29.39 -0.07
N GLU A 412 2.72 -28.84 -1.27
CA GLU A 412 2.40 -29.53 -2.52
C GLU A 412 3.21 -30.82 -2.68
N ALA A 413 4.51 -30.79 -2.34
CA ALA A 413 5.36 -31.97 -2.36
C ALA A 413 4.91 -33.03 -1.32
N PHE A 414 4.50 -32.62 -0.12
CA PHE A 414 3.93 -33.52 0.87
C PHE A 414 2.60 -34.13 0.40
N GLU A 415 1.72 -33.35 -0.23
CA GLU A 415 0.47 -33.88 -0.81
C GLU A 415 0.77 -34.92 -1.89
N ALA A 416 1.74 -34.65 -2.79
CA ALA A 416 2.17 -35.60 -3.82
C ALA A 416 2.82 -36.88 -3.25
N LEU A 417 3.37 -36.83 -2.03
CA LEU A 417 3.86 -37.99 -1.28
C LEU A 417 2.76 -38.71 -0.47
N GLY A 418 1.51 -38.23 -0.50
CA GLY A 418 0.41 -38.75 0.32
C GLY A 418 0.46 -38.35 1.80
N ARG A 419 1.37 -37.43 2.17
CA ARG A 419 1.64 -36.98 3.54
C ARG A 419 0.77 -35.77 3.90
N LYS A 420 -0.55 -35.97 3.85
CA LYS A 420 -1.56 -34.93 4.06
C LYS A 420 -1.46 -34.19 5.41
N PRO A 421 -1.19 -34.86 6.57
CA PRO A 421 -1.02 -34.16 7.84
C PRO A 421 0.16 -33.17 7.84
N GLU A 422 1.29 -33.54 7.24
CA GLU A 422 2.48 -32.69 7.14
C GLU A 422 2.28 -31.52 6.15
N ALA A 423 1.58 -31.76 5.04
CA ALA A 423 1.14 -30.70 4.14
C ALA A 423 0.25 -29.68 4.87
N ALA A 424 -0.74 -30.12 5.65
CA ALA A 424 -1.61 -29.23 6.42
C ALA A 424 -0.82 -28.41 7.45
N SER A 425 0.09 -29.05 8.20
CA SER A 425 0.96 -28.36 9.15
C SER A 425 1.84 -27.29 8.48
N THR A 426 2.38 -27.61 7.31
CA THR A 426 3.21 -26.68 6.53
C THR A 426 2.41 -25.47 6.03
N LEU A 427 1.17 -25.68 5.57
CA LEU A 427 0.29 -24.58 5.15
C LEU A 427 -0.13 -23.70 6.34
N LEU A 428 -0.34 -24.26 7.53
CA LEU A 428 -0.59 -23.48 8.74
C LEU A 428 0.61 -22.59 9.10
N ALA A 429 1.84 -23.09 8.90
CA ALA A 429 3.05 -22.28 9.05
C ALA A 429 3.13 -21.15 8.01
N ALA A 430 2.73 -21.43 6.76
CA ALA A 430 2.63 -20.40 5.72
C ALA A 430 1.61 -19.30 6.10
N GLU A 431 0.45 -19.66 6.64
CA GLU A 431 -0.55 -18.69 7.11
C GLU A 431 -0.04 -17.84 8.29
N ALA A 432 0.72 -18.43 9.21
CA ALA A 432 1.37 -17.68 10.28
C ALA A 432 2.45 -16.71 9.78
N LEU A 433 3.11 -17.03 8.67
CA LEU A 433 4.06 -16.15 8.03
C LEU A 433 3.36 -14.96 7.34
N VAL A 434 2.21 -15.18 6.67
CA VAL A 434 1.44 -14.09 6.05
C VAL A 434 1.01 -13.04 7.09
N ASP A 435 0.60 -13.48 8.28
CA ASP A 435 0.24 -12.58 9.39
C ASP A 435 1.41 -11.69 9.84
N ARG A 436 2.66 -12.18 9.76
CA ARG A 436 3.85 -11.37 10.07
C ARG A 436 4.23 -10.48 8.90
N ALA A 437 4.20 -11.01 7.68
CA ALA A 437 4.60 -10.30 6.47
C ALA A 437 3.69 -9.12 6.15
N MET A 438 2.39 -9.22 6.42
CA MET A 438 1.49 -8.09 6.18
C MET A 438 1.78 -6.86 7.04
N LEU A 439 2.45 -7.02 8.19
CA LEU A 439 2.77 -5.90 9.09
C LEU A 439 3.86 -4.99 8.50
N VAL A 440 4.67 -5.49 7.56
CA VAL A 440 5.66 -4.67 6.86
C VAL A 440 5.04 -3.83 5.73
N VAL A 441 3.83 -4.19 5.28
CA VAL A 441 3.10 -3.44 4.25
C VAL A 441 2.43 -2.21 4.87
N PRO A 442 2.66 -0.98 4.39
CA PRO A 442 2.01 0.22 4.92
C PRO A 442 0.48 0.22 4.75
N LEU A 443 -0.22 1.04 5.54
CA LEU A 443 -1.67 1.14 5.52
C LEU A 443 -2.15 1.94 4.32
N GLY A 444 -3.17 1.43 3.62
CA GLY A 444 -3.67 2.08 2.39
C GLY A 444 -2.68 2.03 1.22
N GLU A 445 -1.64 1.20 1.28
CA GLU A 445 -0.67 0.99 0.20
C GLU A 445 -0.81 -0.38 -0.51
N GLY A 446 -1.82 -1.18 -0.13
CA GLY A 446 -2.09 -2.50 -0.73
C GLY A 446 -2.05 -3.67 0.25
N ARG A 447 -2.35 -3.46 1.54
CA ARG A 447 -2.26 -4.55 2.52
C ARG A 447 -3.31 -5.64 2.25
N GLY A 448 -4.50 -5.26 1.81
CA GLY A 448 -5.55 -6.19 1.34
C GLY A 448 -5.12 -6.96 0.09
N ALA A 449 -4.54 -6.28 -0.89
CA ALA A 449 -4.01 -6.89 -2.11
C ALA A 449 -2.87 -7.88 -1.80
N PHE A 450 -1.95 -7.50 -0.92
CA PHE A 450 -0.83 -8.35 -0.48
C PHE A 450 -1.30 -9.68 0.14
N VAL A 451 -2.33 -9.66 0.98
CA VAL A 451 -2.87 -10.88 1.60
C VAL A 451 -3.72 -11.69 0.61
N ALA A 452 -4.43 -11.04 -0.31
CA ALA A 452 -5.27 -11.70 -1.31
C ALA A 452 -4.41 -12.51 -2.30
N ASP A 453 -3.32 -11.91 -2.77
CA ASP A 453 -2.27 -12.53 -3.59
C ASP A 453 -1.67 -13.79 -2.92
N ARG A 454 -1.65 -13.81 -1.59
CA ARG A 454 -1.17 -14.94 -0.77
C ARG A 454 -2.29 -15.86 -0.25
N SER A 455 -3.53 -15.68 -0.71
CA SER A 455 -4.67 -16.47 -0.21
C SER A 455 -4.63 -17.94 -0.62
N ARG A 456 -3.77 -18.33 -1.56
CA ARG A 456 -3.62 -19.72 -2.02
C ARG A 456 -3.26 -20.70 -0.89
N SER A 457 -2.43 -20.28 0.08
CA SER A 457 -2.08 -21.11 1.24
C SER A 457 -3.29 -21.35 2.15
N ALA A 458 -4.14 -20.34 2.36
CA ALA A 458 -5.37 -20.48 3.14
C ALA A 458 -6.36 -21.42 2.45
N ARG A 459 -6.56 -21.26 1.13
CA ARG A 459 -7.45 -22.10 0.31
C ARG A 459 -7.02 -23.57 0.37
N ALA A 460 -5.73 -23.83 0.20
CA ALA A 460 -5.16 -25.18 0.26
C ALA A 460 -5.26 -25.78 1.67
N ALA A 461 -5.02 -24.98 2.72
CA ALA A 461 -5.12 -25.43 4.11
C ALA A 461 -6.56 -25.84 4.45
N ILE A 462 -7.55 -25.02 4.08
CA ILE A 462 -8.96 -25.29 4.35
C ILE A 462 -9.41 -26.57 3.65
N ASP A 463 -9.07 -26.75 2.38
CA ASP A 463 -9.35 -28.00 1.64
C ASP A 463 -8.83 -29.22 2.39
N LEU A 464 -7.55 -29.19 2.75
CA LEU A 464 -6.87 -30.34 3.32
C LEU A 464 -7.35 -30.65 4.73
N LEU A 465 -7.63 -29.62 5.53
CA LEU A 465 -8.20 -29.79 6.87
C LEU A 465 -9.61 -30.36 6.83
N VAL A 466 -10.45 -29.94 5.87
CA VAL A 466 -11.77 -30.53 5.66
C VAL A 466 -11.66 -31.99 5.24
N GLU A 467 -10.76 -32.34 4.31
CA GLU A 467 -10.52 -33.73 3.90
C GLU A 467 -10.03 -34.62 5.06
N LEU A 468 -9.27 -34.05 6.00
CA LEU A 468 -8.77 -34.74 7.20
C LEU A 468 -9.80 -34.81 8.35
N GLY A 469 -11.02 -34.30 8.16
CA GLY A 469 -12.05 -34.24 9.20
C GLY A 469 -11.79 -33.19 10.30
N ARG A 470 -10.83 -32.28 10.09
CA ARG A 470 -10.40 -31.23 11.02
C ARG A 470 -11.13 -29.91 10.76
N ALA A 471 -12.47 -29.96 10.69
CA ALA A 471 -13.31 -28.81 10.33
C ALA A 471 -13.15 -27.60 11.27
N GLY A 472 -12.86 -27.83 12.56
CA GLY A 472 -12.59 -26.76 13.53
C GLY A 472 -11.37 -25.92 13.16
N GLU A 473 -10.27 -26.56 12.77
CA GLU A 473 -9.06 -25.87 12.32
C GLU A 473 -9.26 -25.19 10.97
N ALA A 474 -10.02 -25.82 10.06
CA ALA A 474 -10.40 -25.18 8.79
C ALA A 474 -11.19 -23.87 9.04
N ALA A 475 -12.12 -23.87 10.00
CA ALA A 475 -12.88 -22.69 10.40
C ALA A 475 -11.98 -21.60 11.03
N MET A 476 -10.93 -21.98 11.76
CA MET A 476 -9.95 -21.02 12.26
C MET A 476 -9.15 -20.38 11.12
N VAL A 477 -8.66 -21.17 10.16
CA VAL A 477 -7.94 -20.63 9.00
C VAL A 477 -8.82 -19.68 8.20
N ALA A 478 -10.07 -20.06 7.91
CA ALA A 478 -11.02 -19.25 7.15
C ALA A 478 -11.33 -17.90 7.83
N ARG A 479 -11.48 -17.90 9.16
CA ARG A 479 -11.73 -16.67 9.93
C ARG A 479 -10.49 -15.79 9.98
N ARG A 480 -9.32 -16.37 10.25
CA ARG A 480 -8.03 -15.68 10.32
C ARG A 480 -7.64 -15.04 9.00
N SER A 481 -7.70 -15.79 7.89
CA SER A 481 -7.35 -15.28 6.54
C SER A 481 -8.23 -14.10 6.12
N ARG A 482 -9.50 -14.12 6.52
CA ARG A 482 -10.45 -13.02 6.26
C ARG A 482 -10.15 -11.79 7.10
N ALA A 483 -9.94 -11.96 8.40
CA ALA A 483 -9.91 -10.85 9.37
C ALA A 483 -8.53 -10.20 9.56
N ARG A 484 -7.43 -10.84 9.13
CA ARG A 484 -6.06 -10.41 9.44
C ARG A 484 -5.75 -8.94 9.15
N VAL A 485 -6.29 -8.37 8.05
CA VAL A 485 -6.02 -6.96 7.68
C VAL A 485 -6.66 -6.04 8.71
N LEU A 486 -7.91 -6.28 9.06
CA LEU A 486 -8.61 -5.47 10.05
C LEU A 486 -8.04 -5.69 11.47
N ALA A 487 -7.70 -6.93 11.82
CA ALA A 487 -7.07 -7.25 13.11
C ALA A 487 -5.70 -6.55 13.28
N SER A 488 -5.00 -6.26 12.17
CA SER A 488 -3.75 -5.51 12.20
C SER A 488 -3.91 -4.03 12.56
N VAL A 489 -5.11 -3.46 12.37
CA VAL A 489 -5.45 -2.07 12.71
C VAL A 489 -6.32 -1.95 13.95
N GLU A 490 -6.65 -3.07 14.60
CA GLU A 490 -7.46 -3.07 15.82
C GLU A 490 -6.75 -2.34 16.95
N ARG A 491 -7.42 -1.30 17.47
CA ARG A 491 -6.78 -0.30 18.33
C ARG A 491 -7.10 -0.49 19.81
N SER A 492 -8.37 -0.75 20.14
CA SER A 492 -8.91 -0.59 21.50
C SER A 492 -8.15 -1.40 22.55
N LEU A 493 -7.70 -2.61 22.20
CA LEU A 493 -6.95 -3.49 23.11
C LEU A 493 -5.46 -3.20 23.19
N ARG A 494 -4.88 -2.62 22.13
CA ARG A 494 -3.43 -2.40 22.06
C ARG A 494 -3.01 -1.17 22.83
N ILE A 495 -3.84 -0.11 22.84
CA ILE A 495 -3.57 1.11 23.62
C ILE A 495 -3.60 0.84 25.14
N GLU A 496 -4.53 -0.01 25.61
CA GLU A 496 -4.63 -0.41 27.02
C GLU A 496 -3.38 -1.17 27.50
N ARG A 497 -2.65 -1.82 26.58
CA ARG A 497 -1.43 -2.58 26.86
C ARG A 497 -0.13 -1.80 26.66
N LEU A 498 -0.18 -0.56 26.16
CA LEU A 498 1.03 0.24 25.95
C LEU A 498 1.69 0.62 27.28
N GLY A 499 3.00 0.43 27.38
CA GLY A 499 3.81 1.07 28.42
C GLY A 499 3.74 2.59 28.33
N ALA A 500 4.02 3.30 29.43
CA ALA A 500 3.85 4.75 29.55
C ALA A 500 4.56 5.54 28.43
N GLU A 501 5.76 5.14 28.02
CA GLU A 501 6.52 5.81 26.95
C GLU A 501 5.87 5.63 25.56
N ALA A 502 5.49 4.40 25.22
CA ALA A 502 4.81 4.12 23.96
C ALA A 502 3.43 4.80 23.90
N ARG A 503 2.73 4.86 25.04
CA ARG A 503 1.48 5.62 25.21
C ARG A 503 1.68 7.11 24.95
N ALA A 504 2.71 7.73 25.52
CA ALA A 504 3.01 9.14 25.32
C ALA A 504 3.37 9.45 23.85
N ARG A 505 4.16 8.59 23.20
CA ARG A 505 4.48 8.71 21.76
C ARG A 505 3.24 8.62 20.88
N TRP A 506 2.36 7.65 21.17
CA TRP A 506 1.08 7.49 20.49
C TRP A 506 0.21 8.74 20.63
N GLU A 507 0.02 9.24 21.85
CA GLU A 507 -0.80 10.42 22.12
C GLU A 507 -0.24 11.69 21.47
N ALA A 508 1.08 11.86 21.44
CA ALA A 508 1.73 12.96 20.74
C ALA A 508 1.48 12.91 19.23
N ALA A 509 1.63 11.72 18.62
CA ALA A 509 1.42 11.54 17.18
C ALA A 509 -0.05 11.78 16.78
N VAL A 510 -1.02 11.27 17.56
CA VAL A 510 -2.46 11.54 17.33
C VAL A 510 -2.80 13.02 17.49
N ARG A 511 -2.22 13.72 18.49
CA ARG A 511 -2.41 15.17 18.65
C ARG A 511 -1.89 15.93 17.43
N SER A 512 -0.69 15.58 16.94
CA SER A 512 -0.12 16.19 15.73
C SER A 512 -1.00 15.96 14.50
N TYR A 513 -1.48 14.73 14.31
CA TYR A 513 -2.41 14.39 13.23
C TYR A 513 -3.68 15.24 13.26
N ARG A 514 -4.33 15.33 14.43
CA ARG A 514 -5.57 16.11 14.59
C ARG A 514 -5.36 17.60 14.34
N ALA A 515 -4.26 18.17 14.83
CA ALA A 515 -3.94 19.59 14.63
C ALA A 515 -3.74 19.94 13.15
N GLU A 516 -3.01 19.11 12.41
CA GLU A 516 -2.83 19.31 10.96
C GLU A 516 -4.13 19.10 10.17
N ARG A 517 -4.98 18.15 10.60
CA ARG A 517 -6.30 17.94 10.00
C ARG A 517 -7.21 19.17 10.18
N GLU A 518 -7.26 19.73 11.39
CA GLU A 518 -8.02 20.95 11.68
C GLU A 518 -7.50 22.13 10.85
N ALA A 519 -6.18 22.25 10.70
CA ALA A 519 -5.57 23.29 9.86
C ALA A 519 -5.95 23.15 8.37
N LEU A 520 -6.06 21.92 7.86
CA LEU A 520 -6.50 21.68 6.47
C LEU A 520 -7.97 22.03 6.25
N ASP A 521 -8.85 21.66 7.19
CA ASP A 521 -10.27 21.97 7.09
C ASP A 521 -10.49 23.50 7.19
N ALA A 522 -9.77 24.19 8.09
CA ALA A 522 -9.79 25.65 8.19
C ALA A 522 -9.29 26.35 6.92
N ASP A 523 -8.25 25.81 6.27
CA ASP A 523 -7.77 26.30 4.97
C ASP A 523 -8.81 26.10 3.86
N ALA A 524 -9.61 25.04 3.92
CA ALA A 524 -10.64 24.71 2.93
C ALA A 524 -11.90 25.58 2.99
N ALA A 525 -12.24 26.12 4.17
CA ALA A 525 -13.47 26.89 4.39
C ALA A 525 -13.64 28.11 3.45
N GLY A 526 -12.54 28.66 2.92
CA GLY A 526 -12.54 29.80 2.01
C GLY A 526 -12.48 29.46 0.51
N ASP A 527 -12.43 28.19 0.14
CA ASP A 527 -12.11 27.76 -1.23
C ASP A 527 -13.14 28.19 -2.27
N TRP A 528 -14.41 28.32 -1.88
CA TRP A 528 -15.48 28.80 -2.74
C TRP A 528 -15.26 30.22 -3.26
N LYS A 529 -14.38 31.00 -2.62
CA LYS A 529 -14.00 32.37 -3.04
C LYS A 529 -12.88 32.40 -4.07
N LEU A 530 -12.25 31.27 -4.37
CA LEU A 530 -11.08 31.20 -5.26
C LEU A 530 -11.49 30.99 -6.72
N ALA A 531 -10.72 31.58 -7.63
CA ALA A 531 -10.81 31.27 -9.06
C ALA A 531 -10.36 29.82 -9.34
N ALA A 532 -10.82 29.22 -10.45
CA ALA A 532 -10.66 27.80 -10.73
C ALA A 532 -9.19 27.34 -10.83
N ASP A 533 -8.30 28.16 -11.39
CA ASP A 533 -6.86 27.92 -11.50
C ASP A 533 -6.15 27.99 -10.13
N ALA A 534 -6.51 28.98 -9.31
CA ALA A 534 -6.04 29.11 -7.94
C ALA A 534 -6.52 27.94 -7.07
N LEU A 535 -7.77 27.50 -7.25
CA LEU A 535 -8.35 26.35 -6.58
C LEU A 535 -7.66 25.04 -6.98
N ALA A 536 -7.35 24.84 -8.27
CA ALA A 536 -6.63 23.66 -8.74
C ALA A 536 -5.23 23.55 -8.12
N LYS A 537 -4.48 24.65 -8.10
CA LYS A 537 -3.15 24.73 -7.49
C LYS A 537 -3.19 24.50 -5.98
N LYS A 538 -4.17 25.11 -5.29
CA LYS A 538 -4.39 24.90 -3.85
C LYS A 538 -4.79 23.46 -3.54
N GLY A 539 -5.62 22.84 -4.38
CA GLY A 539 -5.99 21.43 -4.28
C GLY A 539 -4.81 20.48 -4.43
N GLU A 540 -3.84 20.80 -5.29
CA GLU A 540 -2.61 20.00 -5.41
C GLU A 540 -1.73 20.07 -4.16
N ALA A 541 -1.47 21.28 -3.65
CA ALA A 541 -0.74 21.48 -2.40
C ALA A 541 -1.45 20.81 -1.21
N ARG A 542 -2.79 20.86 -1.17
CA ARG A 542 -3.58 20.17 -0.14
C ARG A 542 -3.42 18.65 -0.22
N ARG A 543 -3.51 18.06 -1.41
CA ARG A 543 -3.28 16.61 -1.60
C ARG A 543 -1.90 16.19 -1.11
N GLU A 544 -0.88 17.02 -1.31
CA GLU A 544 0.46 16.74 -0.78
C GLU A 544 0.51 16.77 0.75
N ARG A 545 -0.10 17.78 1.36
CA ARG A 545 -0.18 17.89 2.82
C ARG A 545 -1.01 16.77 3.44
N GLU A 546 -2.09 16.34 2.80
CA GLU A 546 -2.89 15.17 3.21
C GLU A 546 -2.08 13.87 3.18
N ARG A 547 -1.21 13.69 2.18
CA ARG A 547 -0.28 12.55 2.14
C ARG A 547 0.72 12.59 3.31
N ALA A 548 1.25 13.76 3.64
CA ALA A 548 2.16 13.91 4.78
C ALA A 548 1.48 13.59 6.12
N ILE A 549 0.26 14.08 6.33
CA ILE A 549 -0.56 13.77 7.51
C ILE A 549 -0.87 12.28 7.61
N ARG A 550 -1.13 11.61 6.47
CA ARG A 550 -1.31 10.15 6.41
C ARG A 550 -0.06 9.42 6.88
N ALA A 551 1.12 9.80 6.38
CA ALA A 551 2.39 9.21 6.81
C ALA A 551 2.61 9.38 8.33
N ALA A 552 2.23 10.52 8.90
CA ALA A 552 2.29 10.75 10.35
C ALA A 552 1.33 9.83 11.13
N LEU A 553 0.09 9.64 10.65
CA LEU A 553 -0.84 8.69 11.25
C LEU A 553 -0.30 7.25 11.18
N GLU A 554 0.31 6.86 10.07
CA GLU A 554 0.93 5.55 9.95
C GLU A 554 2.06 5.33 10.96
N GLN A 555 2.93 6.33 11.15
CA GLN A 555 3.98 6.27 12.14
C GLN A 555 3.40 6.10 13.55
N ALA A 556 2.29 6.79 13.85
CA ALA A 556 1.55 6.56 15.07
C ALA A 556 1.09 5.09 15.15
N MET A 557 0.44 4.57 14.10
CA MET A 557 -0.10 3.20 14.06
C MET A 557 1.00 2.12 14.16
N ALA A 558 2.23 2.44 13.70
CA ALA A 558 3.38 1.56 13.86
C ALA A 558 3.77 1.39 15.34
N VAL A 559 3.58 2.40 16.20
CA VAL A 559 3.77 2.29 17.66
C VAL A 559 2.81 1.25 18.27
N LEU A 560 1.61 1.12 17.71
CA LEU A 560 0.63 0.11 18.13
C LEU A 560 0.91 -1.28 17.56
N SER A 561 1.83 -1.38 16.60
CA SER A 561 2.20 -2.62 15.94
C SER A 561 3.54 -3.18 16.43
N SER A 562 4.26 -2.44 17.30
CA SER A 562 5.48 -2.91 17.95
C SER A 562 5.16 -3.89 19.09
N GLY A 563 4.89 -5.13 18.71
CA GLY A 563 4.56 -6.27 19.57
C GLY A 563 4.05 -7.37 18.67
N ALA A 564 4.41 -8.64 18.94
CA ALA A 564 3.79 -9.74 18.24
C ALA A 564 2.27 -9.60 18.37
N PRO A 565 1.47 -9.82 17.32
CA PRO A 565 0.06 -10.04 17.52
C PRO A 565 -0.05 -11.27 18.41
N ASP A 566 -0.26 -11.07 19.71
CA ASP A 566 -0.86 -12.10 20.54
C ASP A 566 -2.23 -12.31 19.93
N VAL A 567 -2.30 -13.26 19.00
CA VAL A 567 -3.55 -13.78 18.49
C VAL A 567 -4.21 -14.41 19.70
N GLU A 568 -5.01 -13.62 20.42
CA GLU A 568 -5.84 -14.19 21.45
C GLU A 568 -6.65 -15.31 20.80
N PRO A 569 -6.75 -16.49 21.44
CA PRO A 569 -7.57 -17.57 20.93
C PRO A 569 -8.94 -17.00 20.59
N GLU A 570 -9.35 -17.16 19.34
CA GLU A 570 -10.62 -16.63 18.88
C GLU A 570 -11.73 -17.16 19.80
N ALA A 571 -12.58 -16.25 20.29
CA ALA A 571 -13.59 -16.59 21.28
C ALA A 571 -14.45 -17.76 20.75
N ARG A 572 -14.77 -18.71 21.63
CA ARG A 572 -15.73 -19.78 21.31
C ARG A 572 -17.04 -19.14 20.86
N VAL A 573 -17.72 -19.80 19.90
CA VAL A 573 -19.07 -19.38 19.50
C VAL A 573 -19.94 -19.36 20.74
N ALA A 574 -20.61 -18.23 20.98
CA ALA A 574 -21.43 -18.07 22.18
C ALA A 574 -22.62 -19.03 22.15
N ASN A 575 -23.09 -19.43 23.33
CA ASN A 575 -24.27 -20.30 23.42
C ASN A 575 -25.47 -19.63 22.75
N GLY A 576 -26.14 -20.36 21.85
CA GLY A 576 -27.26 -19.88 21.04
C GLY A 576 -26.87 -19.14 19.75
N ASP A 577 -25.58 -18.98 19.45
CA ASP A 577 -25.10 -18.44 18.17
C ASP A 577 -24.73 -19.57 17.19
N LEU A 578 -24.92 -19.32 15.89
CA LEU A 578 -24.41 -20.14 14.80
C LEU A 578 -23.50 -19.29 13.89
N ASP A 579 -22.21 -19.62 13.86
CA ASP A 579 -21.24 -18.98 12.98
C ASP A 579 -21.17 -19.72 11.63
N LEU A 580 -21.38 -19.00 10.53
CA LEU A 580 -21.25 -19.50 9.16
C LEU A 580 -20.06 -18.81 8.48
N SER A 581 -18.93 -19.52 8.38
CA SER A 581 -17.75 -19.05 7.67
C SER A 581 -17.71 -19.60 6.25
N ILE A 582 -17.79 -18.72 5.25
CA ILE A 582 -17.88 -19.09 3.84
C ILE A 582 -16.60 -18.66 3.14
N HIS A 583 -15.85 -19.62 2.61
CA HIS A 583 -14.50 -19.37 2.10
C HIS A 583 -14.23 -20.15 0.80
N PRO A 584 -13.49 -19.58 -0.17
CA PRO A 584 -13.08 -20.32 -1.34
C PRO A 584 -12.04 -21.37 -0.98
N THR A 585 -11.97 -22.40 -1.82
CA THR A 585 -11.06 -23.52 -1.75
C THR A 585 -10.50 -23.79 -3.15
N ARG A 586 -9.55 -24.71 -3.32
CA ARG A 586 -9.08 -25.13 -4.66
C ARG A 586 -10.18 -25.83 -5.46
N LYS A 587 -11.19 -26.40 -4.78
CA LYS A 587 -12.27 -27.21 -5.37
C LYS A 587 -13.64 -26.54 -5.35
N GLY A 588 -13.71 -25.20 -5.28
CA GLY A 588 -14.96 -24.43 -5.20
C GLY A 588 -15.09 -23.71 -3.86
N TRP A 589 -16.28 -23.72 -3.26
CA TRP A 589 -16.55 -23.03 -2.00
C TRP A 589 -17.01 -23.98 -0.90
N VAL A 590 -16.65 -23.64 0.34
CA VAL A 590 -17.07 -24.38 1.54
C VAL A 590 -17.72 -23.42 2.53
N ALA A 591 -18.77 -23.88 3.20
CA ALA A 591 -19.32 -23.28 4.39
C ALA A 591 -18.92 -24.13 5.62
N LEU A 592 -18.34 -23.45 6.60
CA LEU A 592 -17.92 -24.01 7.88
C LEU A 592 -18.87 -23.48 8.95
N ALA A 593 -19.72 -24.36 9.49
CA ALA A 593 -20.77 -24.02 10.42
C ALA A 593 -20.39 -24.42 11.85
N ALA A 594 -20.16 -23.43 12.71
CA ALA A 594 -19.68 -23.59 14.09
C ALA A 594 -20.75 -23.20 15.12
N SER A 595 -20.93 -24.04 16.13
CA SER A 595 -21.70 -23.81 17.37
C SER A 595 -20.75 -24.05 18.55
N GLU A 596 -21.25 -23.90 19.78
CA GLU A 596 -20.46 -24.09 21.00
C GLU A 596 -19.73 -25.44 21.07
N ASP A 597 -20.36 -26.50 20.56
CA ASP A 597 -19.94 -27.90 20.70
C ASP A 597 -19.43 -28.53 19.40
N ARG A 598 -19.72 -27.94 18.23
CA ARG A 598 -19.57 -28.63 16.95
C ARG A 598 -19.23 -27.71 15.80
N VAL A 599 -18.33 -28.18 14.93
CA VAL A 599 -18.04 -27.58 13.63
C VAL A 599 -18.29 -28.58 12.52
N THR A 600 -19.08 -28.20 11.50
CA THR A 600 -19.34 -29.01 10.30
C THR A 600 -18.91 -28.25 9.05
N ALA A 601 -18.56 -28.96 8.00
CA ALA A 601 -18.20 -28.39 6.71
C ALA A 601 -19.10 -28.96 5.61
N HIS A 602 -19.60 -28.11 4.72
CA HIS A 602 -20.36 -28.52 3.54
C HIS A 602 -20.04 -27.63 2.34
N ARG A 603 -20.16 -28.19 1.13
CA ARG A 603 -19.89 -27.43 -0.11
C ARG A 603 -21.04 -26.46 -0.37
N VAL A 604 -20.68 -25.30 -0.90
CA VAL A 604 -21.65 -24.29 -1.38
C VAL A 604 -21.27 -23.87 -2.80
N PRO A 605 -22.23 -23.40 -3.61
CA PRO A 605 -21.94 -22.94 -4.96
C PRO A 605 -21.15 -21.62 -4.95
N ALA A 606 -20.68 -21.21 -6.13
CA ALA A 606 -20.13 -19.87 -6.32
C ALA A 606 -21.21 -18.80 -6.06
N PRO A 607 -20.85 -17.59 -5.62
CA PRO A 607 -21.81 -16.57 -5.19
C PRO A 607 -22.72 -16.02 -6.31
N GLY A 608 -22.45 -16.35 -7.57
CA GLY A 608 -23.30 -16.00 -8.71
C GLY A 608 -24.48 -16.93 -8.98
N ALA A 609 -24.65 -18.01 -8.18
CA ALA A 609 -25.81 -18.88 -8.27
C ALA A 609 -27.11 -18.16 -7.83
N SER A 610 -28.27 -18.73 -8.15
CA SER A 610 -29.54 -18.13 -7.76
C SER A 610 -29.72 -18.11 -6.23
N ALA A 611 -30.51 -17.16 -5.72
CA ALA A 611 -30.77 -17.06 -4.28
C ALA A 611 -31.34 -18.36 -3.68
N ALA A 612 -32.17 -19.10 -4.44
CA ALA A 612 -32.71 -20.38 -4.00
C ALA A 612 -31.63 -21.46 -3.88
N GLU A 613 -30.72 -21.55 -4.86
CA GLU A 613 -29.59 -22.49 -4.82
C GLU A 613 -28.60 -22.16 -3.70
N LEU A 614 -28.29 -20.87 -3.52
CA LEU A 614 -27.44 -20.39 -2.44
C LEU A 614 -28.06 -20.73 -1.07
N ALA A 615 -29.36 -20.51 -0.90
CA ALA A 615 -30.07 -20.82 0.34
C ALA A 615 -30.09 -22.31 0.63
N ALA A 616 -30.49 -23.14 -0.34
CA ALA A 616 -30.56 -24.59 -0.16
C ALA A 616 -29.20 -25.17 0.22
N ALA A 617 -28.12 -24.74 -0.46
CA ALA A 617 -26.78 -25.23 -0.18
C ALA A 617 -26.20 -24.70 1.14
N LEU A 618 -26.49 -23.44 1.52
CA LEU A 618 -25.93 -22.83 2.72
C LEU A 618 -26.70 -23.20 3.99
N LEU A 619 -28.04 -23.15 3.94
CA LEU A 619 -28.93 -23.18 5.12
C LEU A 619 -29.50 -24.56 5.42
N ASP A 620 -29.88 -25.36 4.41
CA ASP A 620 -30.52 -26.66 4.64
C ASP A 620 -29.63 -27.65 5.42
N PRO A 621 -28.31 -27.78 5.15
CA PRO A 621 -27.43 -28.67 5.90
C PRO A 621 -27.34 -28.34 7.40
N VAL A 622 -27.73 -27.12 7.77
CA VAL A 622 -27.68 -26.61 9.15
C VAL A 622 -29.07 -26.26 9.70
N ALA A 623 -30.16 -26.65 9.02
CA ALA A 623 -31.52 -26.23 9.36
C ALA A 623 -31.90 -26.48 10.82
N ALA A 624 -31.54 -27.64 11.39
CA ALA A 624 -31.84 -27.95 12.79
C ALA A 624 -31.13 -27.01 13.78
N ARG A 625 -29.85 -26.68 13.50
CA ARG A 625 -29.05 -25.75 14.31
C ARG A 625 -29.54 -24.32 14.13
N LEU A 626 -29.91 -23.97 12.90
CA LEU A 626 -30.46 -22.67 12.53
C LEU A 626 -31.76 -22.37 13.31
N SER A 627 -32.70 -23.33 13.35
CA SER A 627 -33.95 -23.20 14.10
C SER A 627 -33.76 -23.04 15.61
N ALA A 628 -32.66 -23.59 16.16
CA ALA A 628 -32.32 -23.48 17.58
C ALA A 628 -31.50 -22.22 17.92
N SER A 629 -31.04 -21.48 16.90
CA SER A 629 -30.15 -20.34 17.08
C SER A 629 -30.93 -19.07 17.41
N ARG A 630 -30.46 -18.31 18.40
CA ARG A 630 -30.95 -16.96 18.68
C ARG A 630 -30.41 -15.97 17.64
N ARG A 631 -29.22 -16.25 17.10
CA ARG A 631 -28.51 -15.40 16.16
C ARG A 631 -27.61 -16.20 15.24
N VAL A 632 -27.52 -15.75 13.99
CA VAL A 632 -26.62 -16.29 12.97
C VAL A 632 -25.57 -15.24 12.63
N ARG A 633 -24.31 -15.65 12.64
CA ARG A 633 -23.17 -14.76 12.39
C ARG A 633 -22.50 -15.16 11.07
N VAL A 634 -22.58 -14.31 10.07
CA VAL A 634 -22.14 -14.61 8.70
C VAL A 634 -20.76 -14.01 8.43
N ARG A 635 -19.79 -14.87 8.15
CA ARG A 635 -18.39 -14.49 7.83
C ARG A 635 -18.05 -14.93 6.42
N ALA A 636 -18.36 -14.06 5.46
CA ALA A 636 -18.12 -14.33 4.05
C ALA A 636 -16.76 -13.77 3.59
N TYR A 637 -16.04 -14.54 2.77
CA TYR A 637 -14.81 -14.12 2.10
C TYR A 637 -15.08 -13.74 0.63
N GLY A 638 -14.37 -12.74 0.11
CA GLY A 638 -14.41 -12.32 -1.29
C GLY A 638 -15.82 -12.05 -1.82
N ALA A 639 -16.13 -12.57 -3.00
CA ALA A 639 -17.39 -12.30 -3.69
C ALA A 639 -18.65 -12.76 -2.92
N TRP A 640 -18.53 -13.72 -1.99
CA TRP A 640 -19.64 -14.11 -1.12
C TRP A 640 -20.07 -12.99 -0.15
N ARG A 641 -19.23 -11.96 0.08
CA ARG A 641 -19.65 -10.77 0.83
C ARG A 641 -20.74 -9.99 0.10
N ASN A 642 -20.88 -10.13 -1.21
CA ASN A 642 -21.96 -9.45 -1.94
C ASN A 642 -23.29 -10.20 -1.86
N VAL A 643 -23.32 -11.39 -1.25
CA VAL A 643 -24.55 -12.16 -1.03
C VAL A 643 -25.26 -11.69 0.24
N ASP A 644 -26.50 -11.27 0.09
CA ASP A 644 -27.35 -10.85 1.21
C ASP A 644 -27.94 -12.06 1.92
N VAL A 645 -27.10 -12.75 2.71
CA VAL A 645 -27.49 -13.97 3.43
C VAL A 645 -28.75 -13.81 4.27
N HIS A 646 -28.94 -12.64 4.89
CA HIS A 646 -30.15 -12.32 5.65
C HIS A 646 -31.43 -12.21 4.78
N ALA A 647 -31.28 -12.04 3.47
CA ALA A 647 -32.37 -12.02 2.50
C ALA A 647 -32.59 -13.36 1.78
N LEU A 648 -31.74 -14.36 2.01
CA LEU A 648 -31.90 -15.68 1.39
C LEU A 648 -33.22 -16.36 1.82
N PRO A 649 -33.91 -17.05 0.91
CA PRO A 649 -35.17 -17.72 1.22
C PRO A 649 -34.95 -18.91 2.16
N TRP A 650 -35.70 -18.97 3.25
CA TRP A 650 -35.71 -20.09 4.18
C TRP A 650 -37.09 -20.22 4.82
N GLY A 651 -37.60 -21.45 4.98
CA GLY A 651 -38.89 -21.67 5.64
C GLY A 651 -40.09 -20.93 5.02
N GLY A 652 -40.04 -20.60 3.72
CA GLY A 652 -41.09 -19.87 3.00
C GLY A 652 -41.02 -18.34 3.11
N SER A 653 -40.03 -17.77 3.80
CA SER A 653 -39.80 -16.32 3.85
C SER A 653 -38.30 -16.00 3.82
N ALA A 654 -37.86 -14.78 4.17
CA ALA A 654 -36.42 -14.46 4.16
C ALA A 654 -35.80 -14.83 5.51
N LEU A 655 -34.51 -15.17 5.54
CA LEU A 655 -33.83 -15.58 6.77
C LEU A 655 -34.00 -14.59 7.94
N VAL A 656 -33.97 -13.28 7.66
CA VAL A 656 -34.18 -12.23 8.67
C VAL A 656 -35.54 -12.32 9.38
N ASP A 657 -36.56 -12.94 8.78
CA ASP A 657 -37.85 -13.16 9.45
C ASP A 657 -37.78 -14.18 10.57
N HIS A 658 -36.79 -15.07 10.54
CA HIS A 658 -36.69 -16.19 11.44
C HIS A 658 -35.67 -15.95 12.55
N VAL A 659 -34.53 -15.35 12.21
CA VAL A 659 -33.39 -15.21 13.14
C VAL A 659 -32.65 -13.89 12.92
N ALA A 660 -32.02 -13.36 13.98
CA ALA A 660 -31.16 -12.19 13.85
C ALA A 660 -29.88 -12.58 13.10
N VAL A 661 -29.46 -11.76 12.13
CA VAL A 661 -28.26 -11.99 11.34
C VAL A 661 -27.29 -10.82 11.53
N ASP A 662 -26.06 -11.11 11.95
CA ASP A 662 -24.96 -10.15 11.96
C ASP A 662 -23.78 -10.60 11.09
N TYR A 663 -22.88 -9.66 10.78
CA TYR A 663 -21.73 -9.86 9.91
C TYR A 663 -20.44 -9.49 10.65
N PRO A 664 -19.88 -10.41 11.45
CA PRO A 664 -18.72 -10.09 12.27
C PRO A 664 -17.47 -9.83 11.43
N LEU A 665 -16.63 -8.91 11.90
CA LEU A 665 -15.37 -8.60 11.23
C LEU A 665 -14.20 -9.45 11.75
N GLY A 666 -14.38 -10.18 12.85
CA GLY A 666 -13.36 -11.09 13.39
C GLY A 666 -12.32 -10.38 14.24
N LEU A 667 -12.75 -9.34 14.96
CA LEU A 667 -11.93 -8.58 15.89
C LEU A 667 -12.15 -9.09 17.32
N ALA A 668 -11.21 -8.83 18.21
CA ALA A 668 -11.31 -9.33 19.57
C ALA A 668 -12.50 -8.67 20.31
N THR A 669 -13.32 -9.50 20.95
CA THR A 669 -14.61 -9.11 21.56
C THR A 669 -14.50 -8.58 22.98
N ARG A 670 -13.28 -8.35 23.49
CA ARG A 670 -13.10 -7.83 24.86
C ARG A 670 -13.71 -6.43 24.98
N PRO A 671 -14.61 -6.20 25.97
CA PRO A 671 -15.20 -4.89 26.19
C PRO A 671 -14.11 -3.87 26.53
N SER A 672 -14.13 -2.70 25.88
CA SER A 672 -13.26 -1.59 26.28
C SER A 672 -13.56 -1.20 27.73
N THR A 673 -12.50 -0.93 28.50
CA THR A 673 -12.61 -0.45 29.88
C THR A 673 -12.83 1.07 29.97
N ILE A 674 -12.75 1.78 28.83
CA ILE A 674 -12.90 3.24 28.77
C ILE A 674 -14.39 3.59 28.95
N GLU A 675 -14.70 4.35 30.01
CA GLU A 675 -16.05 4.85 30.26
C GLU A 675 -16.55 5.76 29.14
N ARG A 676 -17.80 5.56 28.74
CA ARG A 676 -18.51 6.38 27.74
C ARG A 676 -19.74 6.98 28.42
N GLU A 677 -20.02 8.26 28.14
CA GLU A 677 -21.26 8.87 28.61
C GLU A 677 -22.44 8.17 27.92
N ARG A 678 -23.50 7.85 28.66
CA ARG A 678 -24.73 7.23 28.12
C ARG A 678 -25.54 8.24 27.30
N ARG A 679 -24.95 8.75 26.21
CA ARG A 679 -25.47 9.79 25.34
C ARG A 679 -25.32 9.41 23.87
N ALA A 680 -26.18 9.99 23.03
CA ALA A 680 -26.15 9.88 21.59
C ALA A 680 -25.68 11.19 20.93
N VAL A 681 -25.07 11.05 19.75
CA VAL A 681 -24.81 12.16 18.82
C VAL A 681 -25.55 11.83 17.53
N VAL A 682 -26.37 12.77 17.07
CA VAL A 682 -27.19 12.64 15.87
C VAL A 682 -26.77 13.73 14.90
N ILE A 683 -26.27 13.33 13.74
CA ILE A 683 -25.76 14.23 12.70
C ILE A 683 -26.67 14.09 11.49
N GLY A 684 -27.16 15.21 10.95
CA GLY A 684 -28.06 15.21 9.80
C GLY A 684 -27.69 16.27 8.77
N ASP A 685 -27.66 15.88 7.50
CA ASP A 685 -27.50 16.81 6.38
C ASP A 685 -26.36 17.84 6.56
N PRO A 686 -25.10 17.41 6.79
CA PRO A 686 -24.01 18.35 7.06
C PRO A 686 -23.70 19.30 5.89
N THR A 687 -23.90 18.81 4.66
CA THR A 687 -23.67 19.52 3.41
C THR A 687 -24.81 20.46 3.03
N GLY A 688 -25.98 20.34 3.68
CA GLY A 688 -27.13 21.22 3.47
C GLY A 688 -27.94 20.95 2.21
N ASP A 689 -27.67 19.85 1.50
CA ASP A 689 -28.27 19.45 0.23
C ASP A 689 -29.19 18.21 0.33
N LEU A 690 -29.34 17.62 1.52
CA LEU A 690 -30.16 16.42 1.78
C LEU A 690 -31.27 16.69 2.82
N PRO A 691 -32.36 17.38 2.45
CA PRO A 691 -33.42 17.77 3.40
C PRO A 691 -34.12 16.57 4.06
N ARG A 692 -34.14 15.40 3.42
CA ARG A 692 -34.68 14.16 4.02
C ARG A 692 -33.77 13.62 5.13
N ALA A 693 -32.46 13.65 4.95
CA ALA A 693 -31.49 13.28 5.99
C ALA A 693 -31.58 14.23 7.20
N ARG A 694 -31.87 15.52 6.97
CA ARG A 694 -32.19 16.47 8.06
C ARG A 694 -33.43 16.04 8.84
N GLY A 695 -34.51 15.69 8.13
CA GLY A 695 -35.76 15.20 8.73
C GLY A 695 -35.54 13.92 9.54
N GLU A 696 -34.78 12.97 8.99
CA GLU A 696 -34.37 11.74 9.67
C GLU A 696 -33.66 12.03 10.98
N ALA A 697 -32.60 12.85 10.96
CA ALA A 697 -31.84 13.20 12.16
C ALA A 697 -32.70 13.86 13.25
N VAL A 698 -33.62 14.74 12.88
CA VAL A 698 -34.57 15.35 13.83
C VAL A 698 -35.52 14.31 14.42
N SER A 699 -36.04 13.39 13.60
CA SER A 699 -36.91 12.30 14.05
C SER A 699 -36.20 11.35 15.01
N VAL A 700 -34.96 10.98 14.69
CA VAL A 700 -34.11 10.11 15.53
C VAL A 700 -33.80 10.79 16.88
N ALA A 701 -33.41 12.07 16.86
CA ALA A 701 -33.15 12.81 18.10
C ALA A 701 -34.39 12.83 19.02
N ARG A 702 -35.58 13.06 18.46
CA ARG A 702 -36.85 13.00 19.20
C ARG A 702 -37.16 11.60 19.72
N ALA A 703 -36.94 10.56 18.92
CA ALA A 703 -37.20 9.17 19.34
C ALA A 703 -36.26 8.68 20.46
N LEU A 704 -35.12 9.37 20.66
CA LEU A 704 -34.19 9.12 21.75
C LEU A 704 -34.55 9.90 23.03
N GLU A 705 -35.42 10.92 22.95
CA GLU A 705 -35.90 11.68 24.11
C GLU A 705 -36.55 10.72 25.12
N GLY A 706 -36.21 10.88 26.41
CA GLY A 706 -36.67 10.00 27.48
C GLY A 706 -35.91 8.66 27.60
N ARG A 707 -35.07 8.29 26.63
CA ARG A 707 -34.22 7.08 26.70
C ARG A 707 -32.75 7.40 26.99
N MET A 708 -32.22 8.43 26.34
CA MET A 708 -30.86 8.93 26.58
C MET A 708 -30.67 10.36 26.06
N PRO A 709 -29.79 11.18 26.65
CA PRO A 709 -29.46 12.50 26.10
C PRO A 709 -28.89 12.40 24.68
N ALA A 710 -29.43 13.20 23.75
CA ALA A 710 -28.97 13.25 22.36
C ALA A 710 -28.52 14.66 21.98
N LYS A 711 -27.32 14.80 21.41
CA LYS A 711 -26.85 16.05 20.80
C LYS A 711 -27.12 16.01 19.29
N LEU A 712 -28.00 16.88 18.82
CA LEU A 712 -28.30 17.06 17.40
C LEU A 712 -27.34 18.10 16.78
N LEU A 713 -26.75 17.76 15.64
CA LEU A 713 -25.95 18.63 14.78
C LEU A 713 -26.49 18.55 13.34
N VAL A 714 -26.95 19.66 12.78
CA VAL A 714 -27.59 19.69 11.45
C VAL A 714 -27.06 20.83 10.60
N GLY A 715 -26.86 20.59 9.30
CA GLY A 715 -26.36 21.62 8.38
C GLY A 715 -25.00 22.17 8.83
N GLY A 716 -24.88 23.50 8.83
CA GLY A 716 -23.65 24.22 9.19
C GLY A 716 -23.13 23.94 10.60
N ASP A 717 -23.96 23.43 11.52
CA ASP A 717 -23.52 23.08 12.89
C ASP A 717 -22.67 21.80 12.93
N ALA A 718 -22.73 20.97 11.88
CA ALA A 718 -22.02 19.70 11.79
C ALA A 718 -20.59 19.85 11.24
N THR A 719 -19.79 20.75 11.82
CA THR A 719 -18.37 20.94 11.45
C THR A 719 -17.49 19.79 11.97
N SER A 720 -16.32 19.56 11.34
CA SER A 720 -15.34 18.54 11.76
C SER A 720 -14.99 18.61 13.25
N ARG A 721 -14.80 19.84 13.75
CA ARG A 721 -14.50 20.09 15.16
C ARG A 721 -15.67 19.71 16.06
N ALA A 722 -16.86 20.25 15.79
CA ALA A 722 -18.05 19.98 16.60
C ALA A 722 -18.36 18.48 16.64
N VAL A 723 -18.30 17.80 15.49
CA VAL A 723 -18.56 16.37 15.39
C VAL A 723 -17.53 15.56 16.19
N THR A 724 -16.23 15.83 16.03
CA THR A 724 -15.18 15.05 16.71
C THR A 724 -15.22 15.23 18.23
N GLU A 725 -15.49 16.44 18.71
CA GLU A 725 -15.64 16.73 20.15
C GLU A 725 -16.82 15.97 20.78
N GLN A 726 -17.96 15.88 20.07
CA GLN A 726 -19.14 15.18 20.58
C GLN A 726 -19.01 13.65 20.50
N ILE A 727 -18.46 13.12 19.40
CA ILE A 727 -18.28 11.67 19.19
C ILE A 727 -17.39 11.06 20.26
N ALA A 728 -16.32 11.74 20.66
CA ALA A 728 -15.34 11.23 21.62
C ALA A 728 -15.92 10.87 23.00
N ARG A 729 -17.12 11.35 23.35
CA ARG A 729 -17.79 11.07 24.63
C ARG A 729 -19.03 10.18 24.50
N ALA A 730 -19.50 9.96 23.27
CA ALA A 730 -20.79 9.35 23.03
C ALA A 730 -20.75 7.82 23.08
N ALA A 731 -21.80 7.22 23.63
CA ALA A 731 -22.01 5.77 23.53
C ALA A 731 -22.70 5.38 22.21
N MET A 732 -23.41 6.31 21.57
CA MET A 732 -24.14 6.07 20.32
C MET A 732 -23.92 7.19 19.30
N LEU A 733 -23.80 6.82 18.02
CA LEU A 733 -23.73 7.75 16.89
C LEU A 733 -24.78 7.37 15.85
N HIS A 734 -25.53 8.36 15.38
CA HIS A 734 -26.33 8.27 14.17
C HIS A 734 -25.89 9.36 13.20
N TYR A 735 -25.53 8.97 11.99
CA TYR A 735 -25.14 9.89 10.91
C TYR A 735 -26.09 9.69 9.74
N ALA A 736 -26.76 10.76 9.31
CA ALA A 736 -27.61 10.80 8.12
C ALA A 736 -27.06 11.84 7.14
N GLY A 737 -26.58 11.39 5.99
CA GLY A 737 -25.95 12.25 4.98
C GLY A 737 -25.18 11.48 3.93
N HIS A 738 -24.35 12.17 3.15
CA HIS A 738 -23.51 11.52 2.14
C HIS A 738 -22.47 10.58 2.77
N GLY A 739 -22.10 9.53 2.06
CA GLY A 739 -20.92 8.71 2.31
C GLY A 739 -20.11 8.62 1.03
N VAL A 740 -18.79 8.79 1.14
CA VAL A 740 -17.87 8.71 0.00
C VAL A 740 -16.97 7.50 0.20
N TYR A 741 -17.00 6.57 -0.76
CA TYR A 741 -16.04 5.47 -0.83
C TYR A 741 -14.99 5.76 -1.92
N ALA A 742 -13.73 5.92 -1.53
CA ALA A 742 -12.67 6.34 -2.43
C ALA A 742 -11.28 5.82 -2.04
N GLY A 743 -10.36 5.89 -2.99
CA GLY A 743 -8.95 5.56 -2.79
C GLY A 743 -8.66 4.07 -2.79
N LEU A 744 -7.36 3.75 -2.68
CA LEU A 744 -6.90 2.37 -2.64
C LEU A 744 -7.43 1.66 -1.40
N GLU A 745 -8.11 0.53 -1.60
CA GLU A 745 -8.73 -0.28 -0.53
C GLU A 745 -9.71 0.50 0.37
N GLY A 746 -10.30 1.58 -0.17
CA GLY A 746 -11.24 2.42 0.55
C GLY A 746 -10.59 3.44 1.50
N TRP A 747 -9.26 3.55 1.56
CA TRP A 747 -8.57 4.39 2.56
C TRP A 747 -8.90 5.89 2.49
N GLU A 748 -9.38 6.38 1.35
CA GLU A 748 -9.75 7.78 1.13
C GLU A 748 -11.25 8.03 1.34
N SER A 749 -11.95 7.03 1.86
CA SER A 749 -13.36 7.13 2.22
C SER A 749 -13.57 8.11 3.37
N ALA A 750 -14.68 8.84 3.32
CA ALA A 750 -15.02 9.82 4.33
C ALA A 750 -16.53 10.07 4.42
N LEU A 751 -16.97 10.54 5.58
CA LEU A 751 -18.28 11.16 5.77
C LEU A 751 -18.13 12.68 5.62
N PRO A 752 -18.69 13.31 4.58
CA PRO A 752 -18.65 14.75 4.42
C PRO A 752 -19.31 15.49 5.58
N LEU A 753 -18.72 16.61 5.97
CA LEU A 753 -19.18 17.48 7.05
C LEU A 753 -19.39 18.91 6.54
N ALA A 754 -19.89 19.80 7.39
CA ALA A 754 -20.06 21.20 7.05
C ALA A 754 -18.72 21.88 6.69
N GLU A 755 -18.79 22.98 5.93
CA GLU A 755 -17.65 23.84 5.58
C GLU A 755 -16.53 23.14 4.78
N GLY A 756 -16.87 22.08 4.04
CA GLY A 756 -15.89 21.28 3.29
C GLY A 756 -15.05 20.34 4.17
N GLY A 757 -15.39 20.25 5.47
CA GLY A 757 -14.83 19.27 6.39
C GLY A 757 -15.26 17.86 6.04
N ARG A 758 -14.59 16.87 6.63
CA ARG A 758 -14.93 15.45 6.47
C ARG A 758 -14.35 14.62 7.62
N LEU A 759 -15.07 13.56 7.98
CA LEU A 759 -14.61 12.52 8.89
C LEU A 759 -14.07 11.35 8.07
N ALA A 760 -12.75 11.32 7.85
CA ALA A 760 -12.07 10.28 7.06
C ALA A 760 -11.77 9.03 7.91
N ILE A 761 -11.40 7.93 7.26
CA ILE A 761 -10.96 6.70 7.94
C ILE A 761 -9.87 6.96 8.99
N GLY A 762 -8.88 7.81 8.67
CA GLY A 762 -7.83 8.16 9.62
C GLY A 762 -8.36 8.86 10.88
N ASP A 763 -9.38 9.71 10.72
CA ASP A 763 -10.02 10.40 11.84
C ASP A 763 -10.79 9.41 12.73
N LEU A 764 -11.50 8.46 12.10
CA LEU A 764 -12.22 7.37 12.79
C LEU A 764 -11.26 6.48 13.58
N LEU A 765 -10.16 6.05 12.97
CA LEU A 765 -9.12 5.26 13.64
C LEU A 765 -8.45 6.05 14.77
N ALA A 766 -8.40 7.38 14.68
CA ALA A 766 -7.87 8.26 15.72
C ALA A 766 -8.85 8.54 16.89
N LEU A 767 -10.12 8.10 16.85
CA LEU A 767 -11.09 8.29 17.94
C LEU A 767 -10.69 7.57 19.24
N THR A 768 -10.91 8.20 20.40
CA THR A 768 -10.55 7.58 21.70
C THR A 768 -11.58 7.94 22.79
N PRO A 769 -12.57 7.08 23.07
CA PRO A 769 -13.00 5.89 22.33
C PRO A 769 -13.97 6.22 21.16
N ALA A 770 -14.17 5.27 20.24
CA ALA A 770 -15.30 5.32 19.30
C ALA A 770 -16.63 4.99 20.03
N PRO A 771 -17.81 5.43 19.52
CA PRO A 771 -19.11 5.04 20.08
C PRO A 771 -19.36 3.52 20.03
N ARG A 772 -20.13 2.97 20.98
CA ARG A 772 -20.42 1.52 21.07
C ARG A 772 -21.32 1.03 19.95
N ARG A 773 -22.31 1.85 19.60
CA ARG A 773 -23.32 1.56 18.58
C ARG A 773 -23.33 2.70 17.58
N VAL A 774 -23.24 2.35 16.30
CA VAL A 774 -23.24 3.35 15.23
C VAL A 774 -24.28 2.98 14.18
N VAL A 775 -25.01 3.98 13.70
CA VAL A 775 -25.89 3.87 12.54
C VAL A 775 -25.41 4.86 11.49
N LEU A 776 -24.99 4.36 10.34
CA LEU A 776 -24.59 5.17 9.19
C LEU A 776 -25.70 5.07 8.13
N SER A 777 -26.52 6.12 8.07
CA SER A 777 -27.54 6.34 7.05
C SER A 777 -26.95 7.19 5.93
N GLY A 778 -26.00 6.61 5.21
CA GLY A 778 -25.32 7.26 4.10
C GLY A 778 -24.81 6.25 3.08
N CYS A 779 -24.79 6.66 1.81
CA CYS A 779 -24.43 5.77 0.69
C CYS A 779 -23.07 5.10 0.91
N GLU A 780 -23.00 3.79 0.63
CA GLU A 780 -21.77 2.98 0.60
C GLU A 780 -20.94 2.95 1.90
N ALA A 781 -21.53 3.30 3.05
CA ALA A 781 -20.81 3.43 4.32
C ALA A 781 -20.23 2.11 4.87
N ALA A 782 -20.73 0.94 4.43
CA ALA A 782 -20.17 -0.38 4.75
C ALA A 782 -19.45 -1.07 3.57
N ARG A 783 -19.24 -0.36 2.47
CA ARG A 783 -18.53 -0.93 1.31
C ARG A 783 -17.06 -1.18 1.63
N SER A 784 -16.56 -2.32 1.16
CA SER A 784 -15.13 -2.66 1.17
C SER A 784 -14.81 -3.52 -0.05
N ASP A 785 -13.69 -3.26 -0.72
CA ASP A 785 -13.23 -4.06 -1.86
C ASP A 785 -12.17 -5.11 -1.46
N GLY A 786 -11.79 -5.95 -2.43
CA GLY A 786 -10.77 -6.99 -2.27
C GLY A 786 -11.35 -8.35 -1.89
N GLU A 787 -10.47 -9.34 -1.70
CA GLU A 787 -10.90 -10.68 -1.27
C GLU A 787 -11.00 -10.81 0.27
N ALA A 788 -9.99 -10.33 1.00
CA ALA A 788 -9.99 -10.26 2.45
C ALA A 788 -10.78 -9.04 2.98
N GLU A 789 -11.08 -8.98 4.29
CA GLU A 789 -11.76 -7.84 4.92
C GLU A 789 -10.96 -6.55 4.75
N GLY A 790 -11.50 -5.63 3.93
CA GLY A 790 -10.92 -4.32 3.65
C GLY A 790 -11.39 -3.27 4.64
N LEU A 791 -10.91 -2.03 4.50
CA LEU A 791 -11.22 -0.95 5.42
C LEU A 791 -12.21 0.05 4.79
N GLY A 792 -13.50 -0.14 5.07
CA GLY A 792 -14.54 0.87 4.87
C GLY A 792 -14.79 1.71 6.13
N LEU A 793 -15.72 2.67 6.05
CA LEU A 793 -16.06 3.55 7.18
C LEU A 793 -16.62 2.78 8.38
N ALA A 794 -17.56 1.86 8.12
CA ALA A 794 -18.12 1.01 9.16
C ALA A 794 -17.06 0.07 9.78
N GLN A 795 -16.18 -0.53 8.97
CA GLN A 795 -15.08 -1.37 9.42
C GLN A 795 -14.08 -0.58 10.28
N ALA A 796 -13.76 0.66 9.89
CA ALA A 796 -12.90 1.56 10.67
C ALA A 796 -13.49 1.89 12.05
N LEU A 797 -14.80 2.10 12.15
CA LEU A 797 -15.49 2.31 13.43
C LEU A 797 -15.43 1.09 14.35
N VAL A 798 -15.66 -0.12 13.82
CA VAL A 798 -15.52 -1.36 14.61
C VAL A 798 -14.07 -1.53 15.08
N ALA A 799 -13.09 -1.35 14.19
CA ALA A 799 -11.66 -1.39 14.53
C ALA A 799 -11.25 -0.34 15.57
N ALA A 800 -11.89 0.83 15.56
CA ALA A 800 -11.68 1.90 16.53
C ALA A 800 -12.37 1.68 17.89
N GLY A 801 -13.30 0.72 17.99
CA GLY A 801 -13.94 0.39 19.28
C GLY A 801 -15.46 0.23 19.27
N ALA A 802 -16.13 0.39 18.13
CA ALA A 802 -17.56 0.10 18.05
C ALA A 802 -17.81 -1.41 18.22
N ASP A 803 -18.89 -1.77 18.91
CA ASP A 803 -19.29 -3.18 19.06
C ASP A 803 -20.18 -3.61 17.87
N GLU A 804 -21.08 -2.72 17.43
CA GLU A 804 -21.99 -2.93 16.31
C GLU A 804 -22.17 -1.65 15.47
N VAL A 805 -22.13 -1.79 14.14
CA VAL A 805 -22.38 -0.71 13.18
C VAL A 805 -23.43 -1.16 12.16
N LEU A 806 -24.56 -0.46 12.09
CA LEU A 806 -25.56 -0.64 11.03
C LEU A 806 -25.26 0.32 9.88
N ALA A 807 -25.04 -0.22 8.69
CA ALA A 807 -24.71 0.59 7.52
C ALA A 807 -25.06 -0.15 6.20
N PRO A 808 -25.37 0.59 5.12
CA PRO A 808 -25.60 -0.01 3.81
C PRO A 808 -24.27 -0.34 3.11
N ILE A 809 -24.19 -1.51 2.48
CA ILE A 809 -22.99 -1.96 1.73
C ILE A 809 -22.91 -1.40 0.30
N ARG A 810 -24.00 -0.81 -0.18
CA ARG A 810 -24.20 -0.28 -1.54
C ARG A 810 -25.12 0.94 -1.50
N PRO A 811 -25.21 1.77 -2.56
CA PRO A 811 -26.07 2.95 -2.55
C PRO A 811 -27.54 2.60 -2.29
N VAL A 812 -28.19 3.39 -1.43
CA VAL A 812 -29.62 3.28 -1.09
C VAL A 812 -30.27 4.65 -1.22
N SER A 813 -31.58 4.70 -1.50
CA SER A 813 -32.28 5.98 -1.57
C SER A 813 -32.55 6.55 -0.18
N ASP A 814 -32.53 7.88 -0.06
CA ASP A 814 -32.84 8.59 1.19
C ASP A 814 -34.20 8.19 1.77
N ALA A 815 -35.17 7.84 0.92
CA ALA A 815 -36.48 7.40 1.37
C ALA A 815 -36.42 6.07 2.14
N ILE A 816 -35.64 5.11 1.63
CA ILE A 816 -35.49 3.80 2.25
C ILE A 816 -34.66 3.92 3.53
N ALA A 817 -33.60 4.73 3.50
CA ALA A 817 -32.74 4.98 4.66
C ALA A 817 -33.54 5.64 5.81
N GLY A 818 -34.33 6.68 5.51
CA GLY A 818 -35.20 7.33 6.50
C GLY A 818 -36.25 6.39 7.10
N LYS A 819 -36.94 5.58 6.27
CA LYS A 819 -37.90 4.58 6.75
C LYS A 819 -37.25 3.54 7.67
N LEU A 820 -36.04 3.09 7.35
CA LEU A 820 -35.30 2.16 8.20
C LEU A 820 -34.98 2.80 9.55
N ALA A 821 -34.48 4.04 9.56
CA ALA A 821 -34.18 4.76 10.79
C ALA A 821 -35.44 4.93 11.65
N GLU A 822 -36.55 5.38 11.08
CA GLU A 822 -37.83 5.46 11.79
C GLU A 822 -38.23 4.11 12.39
N ALA A 823 -38.19 3.03 11.61
CA ALA A 823 -38.53 1.69 12.09
C ALA A 823 -37.60 1.20 13.22
N LEU A 824 -36.31 1.49 13.12
CA LEU A 824 -35.28 1.13 14.09
C LEU A 824 -35.51 1.80 15.45
N TYR A 825 -35.75 3.12 15.46
CA TYR A 825 -35.89 3.87 16.71
C TYR A 825 -37.31 3.82 17.28
N ALA A 826 -38.34 3.71 16.43
CA ALA A 826 -39.74 3.54 16.89
C ALA A 826 -39.98 2.15 17.50
N GLY A 827 -39.35 1.10 16.96
CA GLY A 827 -39.48 -0.29 17.45
C GLY A 827 -38.74 -0.62 18.74
N ALA A 828 -37.87 0.27 19.22
CA ALA A 828 -37.02 0.05 20.39
C ALA A 828 -37.75 0.21 21.75
N ALA A 829 -38.92 -0.42 21.93
CA ALA A 829 -39.61 -0.56 23.21
C ALA A 829 -39.57 -2.03 23.68
N GLY A 830 -39.38 -2.27 24.98
CA GLY A 830 -39.23 -3.62 25.55
C GLY A 830 -37.89 -4.29 25.19
N ASP A 831 -37.89 -5.61 24.97
CA ASP A 831 -36.69 -6.45 24.69
C ASP A 831 -35.95 -6.10 23.37
N ALA A 832 -36.51 -5.22 22.54
CA ALA A 832 -35.94 -4.73 21.28
C ALA A 832 -35.27 -3.34 21.40
N ALA A 833 -35.19 -2.76 22.61
CA ALA A 833 -34.44 -1.54 22.83
C ALA A 833 -32.96 -1.74 22.51
N ILE A 834 -32.31 -0.74 21.90
CA ILE A 834 -30.86 -0.74 21.67
C ILE A 834 -30.19 -0.54 23.02
N ASP A 835 -30.01 -1.65 23.76
CA ASP A 835 -29.25 -1.67 25.00
C ASP A 835 -27.76 -1.60 24.68
N LEU A 836 -27.09 -0.58 25.23
CA LEU A 836 -25.66 -0.34 25.07
C LEU A 836 -24.80 -1.40 25.77
N GLY A 837 -25.39 -2.18 26.70
CA GLY A 837 -24.72 -3.26 27.43
C GLY A 837 -24.82 -4.64 26.78
N ASP A 838 -25.79 -4.88 25.89
CA ASP A 838 -26.11 -6.20 25.33
C ASP A 838 -25.49 -6.39 23.94
N ALA A 839 -24.65 -7.42 23.80
CA ALA A 839 -24.05 -7.80 22.53
C ALA A 839 -25.11 -8.37 21.57
N GLY A 840 -25.31 -7.73 20.42
CA GLY A 840 -26.32 -8.13 19.44
C GLY A 840 -27.64 -7.37 19.57
N ALA A 841 -27.74 -6.37 20.47
CA ALA A 841 -28.93 -5.54 20.60
C ALA A 841 -29.23 -4.78 19.29
N LEU A 842 -28.20 -4.27 18.61
CA LEU A 842 -28.41 -3.60 17.32
C LEU A 842 -28.82 -4.59 16.24
N ALA A 843 -28.24 -5.80 16.20
CA ALA A 843 -28.67 -6.86 15.28
C ALA A 843 -30.16 -7.24 15.45
N ARG A 844 -30.65 -7.33 16.70
CA ARG A 844 -32.07 -7.64 16.97
C ARG A 844 -33.00 -6.48 16.62
N ALA A 845 -32.60 -5.24 16.93
CA ALA A 845 -33.36 -4.05 16.55
C ALA A 845 -33.40 -3.87 15.02
N ALA A 846 -32.26 -4.07 14.35
CA ALA A 846 -32.16 -4.00 12.89
C ALA A 846 -33.01 -5.08 12.21
N ARG A 847 -33.04 -6.31 12.74
CA ARG A 847 -33.94 -7.37 12.25
C ARG A 847 -35.40 -6.89 12.21
N GLU A 848 -35.90 -6.34 13.31
CA GLU A 848 -37.28 -5.88 13.38
C GLU A 848 -37.54 -4.71 12.43
N ALA A 849 -36.60 -3.77 12.32
CA ALA A 849 -36.68 -2.66 11.38
C ALA A 849 -36.72 -3.15 9.92
N LEU A 850 -35.87 -4.10 9.54
CA LEU A 850 -35.82 -4.68 8.19
C LEU A 850 -37.09 -5.46 7.85
N ARG A 851 -37.66 -6.20 8.80
CA ARG A 851 -38.94 -6.92 8.61
C ARG A 851 -40.08 -5.95 8.32
N ARG A 852 -40.18 -4.87 9.09
CA ARG A 852 -41.19 -3.81 8.87
C ARG A 852 -40.99 -3.10 7.55
N LEU A 853 -39.75 -2.72 7.24
CA LEU A 853 -39.40 -2.05 6.00
C LEU A 853 -39.82 -2.91 4.80
N ARG A 854 -39.44 -4.19 4.78
CA ARG A 854 -39.82 -5.12 3.70
C ARG A 854 -41.33 -5.29 3.58
N ALA A 855 -42.05 -5.38 4.69
CA ALA A 855 -43.51 -5.48 4.66
C ALA A 855 -44.17 -4.20 4.09
N SER A 856 -43.58 -3.03 4.34
CA SER A 856 -44.09 -1.73 3.88
C SER A 856 -43.63 -1.33 2.46
N ASP A 857 -42.50 -1.86 2.00
CA ASP A 857 -41.83 -1.44 0.76
C ASP A 857 -40.95 -2.57 0.21
N ALA A 858 -41.60 -3.64 -0.24
CA ALA A 858 -40.91 -4.84 -0.73
C ALA A 858 -40.01 -4.59 -1.96
N ALA A 859 -40.27 -3.51 -2.72
CA ALA A 859 -39.48 -3.11 -3.88
C ALA A 859 -38.21 -2.32 -3.52
N GLY A 860 -38.14 -1.77 -2.30
CA GLY A 860 -36.96 -1.08 -1.80
C GLY A 860 -35.81 -2.05 -1.51
N ASP A 861 -34.57 -1.60 -1.70
CA ASP A 861 -33.36 -2.40 -1.40
C ASP A 861 -33.04 -2.43 0.10
N TRP A 862 -33.95 -3.01 0.90
CA TRP A 862 -33.76 -3.19 2.33
C TRP A 862 -32.59 -4.13 2.66
N ALA A 863 -32.25 -5.05 1.74
CA ALA A 863 -31.18 -6.02 1.91
C ALA A 863 -29.77 -5.41 1.85
N ALA A 864 -29.66 -4.15 1.42
CA ALA A 864 -28.38 -3.43 1.43
C ALA A 864 -27.83 -3.19 2.84
N PHE A 865 -28.68 -3.15 3.87
CA PHE A 865 -28.28 -2.81 5.24
C PHE A 865 -27.79 -4.02 6.02
N ARG A 866 -26.63 -3.87 6.66
CA ARG A 866 -26.02 -4.92 7.48
C ARG A 866 -25.56 -4.40 8.81
N VAL A 867 -25.64 -5.27 9.82
CA VAL A 867 -24.99 -5.04 11.11
C VAL A 867 -23.61 -5.66 11.06
N LEU A 868 -22.59 -4.82 10.95
CA LEU A 868 -21.21 -5.22 11.15
C LEU A 868 -20.95 -5.31 12.65
N ALA A 869 -20.43 -6.45 13.09
CA ALA A 869 -20.14 -6.68 14.50
C ALA A 869 -18.65 -6.90 14.73
N ARG A 870 -18.21 -6.69 15.97
CA ARG A 870 -16.87 -7.03 16.42
C ARG A 870 -16.60 -8.55 16.30
#